data_AF-A0A7C5FQU9-F1
#
_entry.id   AF-A0A7C5FQU9-F1
#
_cell.length_a   1.000
_cell.length_b   1.000
_cell.length_c   1.000
_cell.angle_alpha   90.00
_cell.angle_beta   90.00
_cell.angle_gamma   90.00
#
_symmetry.space_group_name_H-M   'P 1'
#
loop_
_entity.id
_entity.type
_entity.pdbx_description
1 polymer ?
#
loop_
_entity_poly.entity_id
_entity_poly.type
_entity_poly.pdbx_seq_one_letter_code
_entity_poly.pdbx_strand_id
1 'polypeptide(L)'
;MCAGKTPAVTSTITALTRELGCRSLPVARRRSKARGRTRSPFEVGFLPDGVRDGVVGLRDDGVGGVCRPPCPAGQIAVWRRLLQPGWRKCRMRECPKCSTQLPDGVEECDKCGHHVPVDRPGDGDPQFDVSRAMGAAAAAVSGAIKYYWPMLLAGALFVAMQWQFPFTDWWSAWMRKNSYSSHGPLVPLIALFMVWANRKRLAVTKIAPSWWGALLIVPSIPLFIYGRWTGSGNICAITFIAFLIGAVLMFTGSRITRLLLIPMLYLLFMVPPPGLVLDRVTAPVQLASTTFAAKILSVTGKVFGDSEEGWSIRQMGTKIVSPALPSEDGSGEGMLRVEGECSGFRMLISLITFTAFFVYLVRAPMWKRGLLLLISLPLSVFVNGLRIAVIGYVGVWTESATAMMNFHNSWAMVFELVLSFAILFGIAKLIKANDFGIPEPKIDPAEAAQMGDTPRYKLVGRGLRGPAAIALFCVVMLTNIGIKPLETSAHGTLDRAGFPKHIERWTSQDFKQDAITAEELKTADMLDRVYYVVPNDPETVHVSLSAARDTDAFHDPHSCLPGGGNSIDEDKVITLNFDKPRPMIVRATCLQFSNEFYPEGALLVYWYSIGRNTYAGTGDVRLVMRNAQAHFIKSTIRSWLGGEKPVEPGQTYCYRFDTRINYEDPDAALARLESFIRKFVANSPHFKQ
;
A
#
# COMPACT_ATOMS: atom_id res chain seq x y z
N MET A 1 39.40 -18.58 -18.15
CA MET A 1 39.88 -18.39 -19.54
C MET A 1 39.30 -17.09 -20.10
N CYS A 2 39.75 -16.65 -21.28
CA CYS A 2 39.52 -15.34 -21.93
C CYS A 2 38.10 -14.73 -21.70
N ALA A 3 37.91 -13.45 -21.33
CA ALA A 3 38.46 -12.16 -21.79
C ALA A 3 37.82 -11.64 -23.11
N GLY A 4 37.06 -10.53 -23.03
CA GLY A 4 36.24 -10.01 -24.15
C GLY A 4 35.67 -8.60 -23.93
N LYS A 5 36.55 -7.59 -23.91
CA LYS A 5 36.37 -6.11 -23.94
C LYS A 5 34.95 -5.50 -24.06
N THR A 6 34.68 -4.52 -23.19
CA THR A 6 33.70 -3.42 -23.42
C THR A 6 34.10 -2.48 -24.57
N PRO A 7 33.13 -1.76 -25.14
CA PRO A 7 33.33 -0.36 -25.52
C PRO A 7 32.32 0.58 -24.82
N ALA A 8 32.75 1.80 -24.50
CA ALA A 8 31.87 2.91 -24.16
C ALA A 8 31.66 3.79 -25.40
N VAL A 9 30.46 4.38 -25.55
CA VAL A 9 30.18 5.40 -26.58
C VAL A 9 29.52 6.61 -25.94
N THR A 10 30.28 7.71 -25.90
CA THR A 10 29.83 9.05 -25.50
C THR A 10 29.27 9.79 -26.72
N SER A 11 28.38 10.78 -26.53
CA SER A 11 27.61 11.50 -27.57
C SER A 11 26.52 10.62 -28.25
N THR A 12 25.35 11.12 -28.66
CA THR A 12 25.06 12.45 -29.25
C THR A 12 23.64 12.96 -28.92
N ILE A 13 23.49 13.91 -27.99
CA ILE A 13 22.31 14.82 -27.90
C ILE A 13 22.76 16.23 -27.45
N THR A 14 23.70 16.85 -28.18
CA THR A 14 24.20 18.21 -27.88
C THR A 14 24.46 19.04 -29.15
N ALA A 15 23.60 18.90 -30.17
CA ALA A 15 23.85 19.47 -31.50
C ALA A 15 22.60 19.94 -32.27
N LEU A 16 21.56 20.46 -31.60
CA LEU A 16 20.39 21.07 -32.29
C LEU A 16 19.59 22.09 -31.43
N THR A 17 20.26 22.82 -30.52
CA THR A 17 19.64 23.87 -29.68
C THR A 17 20.47 25.15 -29.61
N ARG A 18 20.99 25.60 -30.76
CA ARG A 18 21.41 26.98 -31.02
C ARG A 18 20.85 27.40 -32.38
N GLU A 19 20.75 28.71 -32.58
CA GLU A 19 20.14 29.36 -33.75
C GLU A 19 18.65 29.06 -33.97
N LEU A 20 17.81 29.81 -33.24
CA LEU A 20 16.87 30.74 -33.87
C LEU A 20 16.34 31.71 -32.80
N GLY A 21 17.13 32.74 -32.50
CA GLY A 21 16.73 33.82 -31.59
C GLY A 21 15.73 34.77 -32.24
N CYS A 22 14.75 35.25 -31.49
CA CYS A 22 13.84 36.28 -31.97
C CYS A 22 14.55 37.62 -32.21
N ARG A 23 14.35 38.25 -33.38
CA ARG A 23 13.99 39.67 -33.50
C ARG A 23 13.60 40.06 -34.93
N SER A 24 12.58 40.93 -35.01
CA SER A 24 12.28 41.93 -36.06
C SER A 24 12.43 41.60 -37.55
N LEU A 25 11.40 41.92 -38.34
CA LEU A 25 11.47 42.90 -39.45
C LEU A 25 10.02 43.36 -39.82
N PRO A 26 9.82 44.54 -40.43
CA PRO A 26 8.49 45.15 -40.61
C PRO A 26 7.91 45.02 -42.04
N VAL A 27 6.71 45.58 -42.19
CA VAL A 27 5.90 45.80 -43.41
C VAL A 27 6.70 46.27 -44.64
N ALA A 28 6.56 45.60 -45.81
CA ALA A 28 6.65 46.23 -47.14
C ALA A 28 6.11 45.40 -48.35
N ARG A 29 5.13 45.99 -49.07
CA ARG A 29 4.97 46.10 -50.55
C ARG A 29 5.16 44.88 -51.51
N ARG A 30 4.01 44.41 -52.02
CA ARG A 30 3.55 44.34 -53.45
C ARG A 30 4.56 44.22 -54.65
N ARG A 31 4.10 43.48 -55.69
CA ARG A 31 4.53 43.40 -57.13
C ARG A 31 5.70 42.43 -57.43
N SER A 32 5.81 41.77 -58.60
CA SER A 32 4.84 41.42 -59.68
C SER A 32 5.47 40.53 -60.79
N LYS A 33 4.68 39.66 -61.46
CA LYS A 33 4.85 39.08 -62.84
C LYS A 33 6.22 38.44 -63.21
N ALA A 34 6.29 37.15 -63.55
CA ALA A 34 6.22 36.57 -64.92
C ALA A 34 7.33 37.06 -65.89
N ARG A 35 7.94 36.28 -66.80
CA ARG A 35 7.51 35.05 -67.53
C ARG A 35 8.74 34.39 -68.22
N GLY A 36 8.73 33.07 -68.53
CA GLY A 36 9.73 32.44 -69.41
C GLY A 36 9.77 30.90 -69.32
N ARG A 37 9.85 30.18 -70.45
CA ARG A 37 9.82 28.69 -70.52
C ARG A 37 10.30 28.18 -71.90
N THR A 38 11.11 27.12 -71.95
CA THR A 38 11.47 26.44 -73.22
C THR A 38 11.77 24.94 -73.04
N ARG A 39 11.03 24.12 -73.83
CA ARG A 39 11.29 22.72 -74.22
C ARG A 39 11.28 21.60 -73.15
N SER A 40 11.03 20.41 -73.67
CA SER A 40 10.74 19.09 -73.09
C SER A 40 11.49 18.04 -73.96
N PRO A 41 11.45 16.70 -73.77
CA PRO A 41 10.54 15.92 -72.89
C PRO A 41 11.16 14.80 -72.02
N PHE A 42 10.44 14.46 -70.96
CA PHE A 42 10.28 13.11 -70.41
C PHE A 42 8.89 13.02 -69.77
N GLU A 43 8.30 11.83 -69.67
CA GLU A 43 6.84 11.66 -69.49
C GLU A 43 6.37 11.43 -68.04
N VAL A 44 5.06 11.64 -67.85
CA VAL A 44 4.20 11.30 -66.68
C VAL A 44 4.64 11.80 -65.29
N GLY A 45 3.92 12.70 -64.62
CA GLY A 45 2.73 13.43 -65.03
C GLY A 45 2.14 14.25 -63.86
N PHE A 46 1.90 15.55 -64.06
CA PHE A 46 1.28 16.45 -63.07
C PHE A 46 0.47 17.57 -63.74
N LEU A 47 -0.51 18.09 -63.00
CA LEU A 47 -1.49 19.19 -63.26
C LEU A 47 -0.86 20.58 -63.53
N PRO A 48 -1.63 21.67 -63.81
CA PRO A 48 -3.05 21.85 -64.18
C PRO A 48 -3.16 22.44 -65.63
N ASP A 49 -4.10 23.26 -66.14
CA ASP A 49 -5.26 24.06 -65.66
C ASP A 49 -6.18 24.41 -66.87
N GLY A 50 -7.35 25.06 -66.69
CA GLY A 50 -8.20 25.46 -67.83
C GLY A 50 -9.64 26.00 -67.63
N VAL A 51 -9.92 26.75 -66.56
CA VAL A 51 -11.06 27.69 -66.35
C VAL A 51 -12.00 28.03 -67.55
N ARG A 52 -13.35 27.98 -67.36
CA ARG A 52 -14.32 29.11 -67.64
C ARG A 52 -15.84 28.85 -67.46
N ASP A 53 -16.50 29.90 -66.94
CA ASP A 53 -17.83 30.51 -67.26
C ASP A 53 -19.18 29.72 -67.13
N GLY A 54 -20.26 30.44 -66.74
CA GLY A 54 -21.67 29.96 -66.61
C GLY A 54 -22.18 29.83 -65.15
N VAL A 55 -23.15 30.55 -64.54
CA VAL A 55 -24.29 31.47 -64.88
C VAL A 55 -25.69 30.82 -64.72
N VAL A 56 -26.58 31.46 -63.92
CA VAL A 56 -27.95 31.04 -63.47
C VAL A 56 -27.97 29.81 -62.52
N GLY A 57 -28.81 29.71 -61.47
CA GLY A 57 -29.70 30.68 -60.81
C GLY A 57 -30.96 30.04 -60.17
N LEU A 58 -31.54 30.73 -59.16
CA LEU A 58 -32.79 30.44 -58.41
C LEU A 58 -32.72 29.51 -57.16
N ARG A 59 -33.08 30.13 -56.02
CA ARG A 59 -33.98 29.75 -54.90
C ARG A 59 -34.55 28.32 -54.83
N ASP A 60 -34.90 27.79 -53.65
CA ASP A 60 -34.61 28.14 -52.24
C ASP A 60 -34.96 26.88 -51.41
N ASP A 61 -34.26 26.62 -50.31
CA ASP A 61 -34.83 26.12 -49.04
C ASP A 61 -33.73 25.91 -47.98
N GLY A 62 -34.10 25.97 -46.70
CA GLY A 62 -33.15 26.17 -45.60
C GLY A 62 -32.53 24.89 -45.00
N VAL A 63 -31.20 24.88 -44.87
CA VAL A 63 -30.44 24.19 -43.80
C VAL A 63 -29.11 24.93 -43.56
N GLY A 64 -28.62 24.97 -42.32
CA GLY A 64 -27.40 25.73 -41.96
C GLY A 64 -26.13 25.20 -42.62
N GLY A 65 -25.53 25.98 -43.53
CA GLY A 65 -24.31 25.62 -44.26
C GLY A 65 -23.06 25.58 -43.38
N VAL A 66 -22.24 24.53 -43.55
CA VAL A 66 -20.98 24.33 -42.81
C VAL A 66 -19.80 24.90 -43.59
N CYS A 67 -19.27 26.04 -43.18
CA CYS A 67 -18.07 26.62 -43.79
C CYS A 67 -16.80 25.83 -43.41
N ARG A 68 -16.13 25.24 -44.41
CA ARG A 68 -14.74 24.75 -44.29
C ARG A 68 -13.75 25.88 -44.60
N PRO A 69 -12.66 26.06 -43.84
CA PRO A 69 -11.44 26.68 -44.38
C PRO A 69 -10.67 25.67 -45.26
N PRO A 70 -9.96 26.11 -46.31
CA PRO A 70 -9.05 25.24 -47.06
C PRO A 70 -7.79 24.96 -46.24
N CYS A 71 -7.36 23.70 -46.21
CA CYS A 71 -6.09 23.28 -45.61
C CYS A 71 -5.39 22.30 -46.56
N PRO A 72 -4.10 22.52 -46.92
CA PRO A 72 -3.32 21.53 -47.68
C PRO A 72 -3.24 20.20 -46.93
N ALA A 73 -3.43 19.09 -47.63
CA ALA A 73 -3.44 17.75 -47.03
C ALA A 73 -2.01 17.23 -46.78
N GLY A 74 -1.80 16.50 -45.67
CA GLY A 74 -0.46 16.05 -45.26
C GLY A 74 -0.37 15.12 -44.05
N GLN A 75 -1.24 14.10 -43.97
CA GLN A 75 -1.19 13.01 -42.96
C GLN A 75 -1.41 13.43 -41.47
N ILE A 76 -1.31 12.46 -40.55
CA ILE A 76 -1.57 12.59 -39.08
C ILE A 76 -3.01 13.03 -38.72
N ALA A 77 -4.01 12.29 -39.21
CA ALA A 77 -5.44 12.61 -39.04
C ALA A 77 -6.26 11.60 -38.20
N VAL A 78 -5.63 10.90 -37.24
CA VAL A 78 -6.33 10.00 -36.29
C VAL A 78 -6.24 10.51 -34.85
N TRP A 79 -5.02 10.70 -34.33
CA TRP A 79 -4.79 11.02 -32.91
C TRP A 79 -5.26 12.42 -32.44
N ARG A 80 -5.49 13.38 -33.35
CA ARG A 80 -5.94 14.73 -32.96
C ARG A 80 -7.41 14.84 -32.51
N ARG A 81 -8.26 13.84 -32.77
CA ARG A 81 -9.70 13.93 -32.42
C ARG A 81 -10.04 13.80 -30.93
N LEU A 82 -9.12 13.31 -30.10
CA LEU A 82 -9.36 13.04 -28.67
C LEU A 82 -8.88 14.13 -27.70
N LEU A 83 -8.21 15.20 -28.18
CA LEU A 83 -7.48 16.15 -27.34
C LEU A 83 -7.73 17.63 -27.67
N GLN A 84 -8.96 18.00 -28.03
CA GLN A 84 -9.38 19.42 -28.07
C GLN A 84 -10.71 19.65 -27.34
N PRO A 85 -10.74 20.53 -26.31
CA PRO A 85 -11.98 20.88 -25.62
C PRO A 85 -12.76 21.98 -26.34
N GLY A 86 -14.07 21.78 -26.52
CA GLY A 86 -15.03 22.86 -26.77
C GLY A 86 -15.05 23.44 -28.19
N TRP A 87 -15.77 22.78 -29.10
CA TRP A 87 -16.30 23.44 -30.30
C TRP A 87 -17.37 24.46 -29.86
N ARG A 88 -16.97 25.74 -29.64
CA ARG A 88 -17.93 26.82 -29.41
C ARG A 88 -18.75 27.02 -30.70
N LYS A 89 -20.09 27.04 -30.62
CA LYS A 89 -20.93 27.49 -31.74
C LYS A 89 -20.54 28.93 -32.08
N CYS A 90 -20.33 29.25 -33.36
CA CYS A 90 -20.21 30.65 -33.79
C CYS A 90 -21.48 31.39 -33.36
N ARG A 91 -21.34 32.42 -32.53
CA ARG A 91 -22.44 33.36 -32.30
C ARG A 91 -22.51 34.29 -33.49
N MET A 92 -23.74 34.52 -33.95
CA MET A 92 -24.07 35.64 -34.80
C MET A 92 -24.57 36.76 -33.88
N ARG A 93 -24.12 37.98 -34.10
CA ARG A 93 -24.63 39.20 -33.45
C ARG A 93 -25.45 39.99 -34.45
N GLU A 94 -26.50 40.64 -33.99
CA GLU A 94 -27.38 41.42 -34.85
C GLU A 94 -26.96 42.89 -34.85
N CYS A 95 -26.79 43.49 -36.03
CA CYS A 95 -26.39 44.89 -36.16
C CYS A 95 -27.52 45.83 -35.67
N PRO A 96 -27.32 46.65 -34.62
CA PRO A 96 -28.37 47.45 -34.00
C PRO A 96 -28.97 48.54 -34.90
N LYS A 97 -28.34 48.84 -36.05
CA LYS A 97 -28.79 49.83 -37.03
C LYS A 97 -29.63 49.22 -38.18
N CYS A 98 -29.52 47.91 -38.45
CA CYS A 98 -30.08 47.33 -39.68
C CYS A 98 -30.47 45.83 -39.61
N SER A 99 -30.56 45.26 -38.41
CA SER A 99 -30.96 43.85 -38.14
C SER A 99 -30.25 42.78 -38.97
N THR A 100 -29.02 43.06 -39.39
CA THR A 100 -28.22 42.14 -40.20
C THR A 100 -27.31 41.33 -39.29
N GLN A 101 -27.36 40.01 -39.42
CA GLN A 101 -26.53 39.11 -38.62
C GLN A 101 -25.08 39.10 -39.11
N LEU A 102 -24.15 39.32 -38.17
CA LEU A 102 -22.71 39.43 -38.36
C LEU A 102 -22.01 38.37 -37.49
N PRO A 103 -20.93 37.72 -37.98
CA PRO A 103 -20.10 36.86 -37.14
C PRO A 103 -19.47 37.62 -35.94
N ASP A 104 -19.28 36.91 -34.83
CA ASP A 104 -18.37 37.35 -33.76
C ASP A 104 -16.98 37.66 -34.35
N GLY A 105 -16.46 38.86 -34.05
CA GLY A 105 -15.17 39.35 -34.54
C GLY A 105 -15.24 40.41 -35.65
N VAL A 106 -16.39 40.59 -36.32
CA VAL A 106 -16.56 41.67 -37.31
C VAL A 106 -16.81 43.01 -36.60
N GLU A 107 -15.94 44.00 -36.81
CA GLU A 107 -16.02 45.35 -36.23
C GLU A 107 -16.92 46.31 -37.04
N GLU A 108 -17.16 46.09 -38.33
CA GLU A 108 -17.98 46.98 -39.19
C GLU A 108 -19.04 46.22 -40.01
N CYS A 109 -20.26 46.75 -40.09
CA CYS A 109 -21.37 46.10 -40.79
C CYS A 109 -21.39 46.43 -42.30
N ASP A 110 -21.00 45.45 -43.13
CA ASP A 110 -20.93 45.51 -44.61
C ASP A 110 -22.18 46.13 -45.28
N LYS A 111 -23.38 45.93 -44.70
CA LYS A 111 -24.65 46.41 -45.26
C LYS A 111 -24.93 47.90 -45.00
N CYS A 112 -24.28 48.53 -44.01
CA CYS A 112 -24.67 49.87 -43.56
C CYS A 112 -23.56 50.77 -42.99
N GLY A 113 -22.30 50.36 -43.05
CA GLY A 113 -21.13 51.13 -42.58
C GLY A 113 -21.20 51.47 -41.08
N HIS A 114 -21.89 50.64 -40.29
CA HIS A 114 -22.01 50.86 -38.85
C HIS A 114 -20.95 50.04 -38.13
N HIS A 115 -20.03 50.73 -37.44
CA HIS A 115 -19.07 50.11 -36.55
C HIS A 115 -19.82 49.51 -35.36
N VAL A 116 -19.79 48.19 -35.22
CA VAL A 116 -20.32 47.45 -34.08
C VAL A 116 -19.16 47.19 -33.12
N PRO A 117 -19.21 47.65 -31.85
CA PRO A 117 -18.17 47.36 -30.88
C PRO A 117 -17.97 45.85 -30.71
N VAL A 118 -16.71 45.42 -30.66
CA VAL A 118 -16.37 44.00 -30.47
C VAL A 118 -15.64 43.83 -29.16
N ASP A 119 -16.30 43.15 -28.21
CA ASP A 119 -15.68 42.66 -26.99
C ASP A 119 -14.49 41.78 -27.37
N ARG A 120 -13.27 42.27 -27.12
CA ARG A 120 -12.05 41.53 -27.42
C ARG A 120 -11.88 40.43 -26.35
N PRO A 121 -11.48 39.20 -26.73
CA PRO A 121 -11.29 38.11 -25.77
C PRO A 121 -10.08 38.41 -24.85
N GLY A 122 -10.37 39.09 -23.75
CA GLY A 122 -9.42 39.57 -22.75
C GLY A 122 -10.15 40.29 -21.61
N ASP A 123 -11.14 41.11 -21.94
CA ASP A 123 -11.91 41.90 -20.97
C ASP A 123 -13.09 41.10 -20.39
N GLY A 124 -12.78 40.00 -19.68
CA GLY A 124 -13.74 39.29 -18.82
C GLY A 124 -13.94 37.79 -19.05
N ASP A 125 -13.23 37.10 -19.98
CA ASP A 125 -13.30 35.63 -20.07
C ASP A 125 -12.52 34.98 -18.90
N PRO A 126 -13.17 34.26 -17.96
CA PRO A 126 -12.49 33.65 -16.81
C PRO A 126 -11.41 32.62 -17.20
N GLN A 127 -11.50 32.06 -18.42
CA GLN A 127 -10.56 31.08 -18.94
C GLN A 127 -9.21 31.72 -19.31
N PHE A 128 -9.21 33.02 -19.64
CA PHE A 128 -8.01 33.82 -19.91
C PHE A 128 -7.29 34.20 -18.61
N ASP A 129 -8.04 34.61 -17.59
CA ASP A 129 -7.49 34.98 -16.27
C ASP A 129 -6.85 33.78 -15.55
N VAL A 130 -7.50 32.60 -15.58
CA VAL A 130 -6.89 31.35 -15.06
C VAL A 130 -5.54 31.04 -15.73
N SER A 131 -5.39 31.32 -17.03
CA SER A 131 -4.13 31.12 -17.75
C SER A 131 -3.03 32.08 -17.26
N ARG A 132 -3.39 33.34 -17.00
CA ARG A 132 -2.50 34.38 -16.46
C ARG A 132 -2.10 34.07 -15.01
N ALA A 133 -3.05 33.64 -14.18
CA ALA A 133 -2.82 33.19 -12.81
C ALA A 133 -1.95 31.92 -12.72
N MET A 134 -2.07 31.00 -13.67
CA MET A 134 -1.20 29.83 -13.78
C MET A 134 0.24 30.21 -14.20
N GLY A 135 0.41 31.18 -15.11
CA GLY A 135 1.72 31.76 -15.43
C GLY A 135 2.40 32.40 -14.22
N ALA A 136 1.67 33.25 -13.49
CA ALA A 136 2.16 33.86 -12.25
C ALA A 136 2.48 32.82 -11.16
N ALA A 137 1.71 31.73 -11.06
CA ALA A 137 1.99 30.62 -10.16
C ALA A 137 3.28 29.87 -10.54
N ALA A 138 3.49 29.58 -11.81
CA ALA A 138 4.72 28.93 -12.29
C ALA A 138 5.97 29.79 -12.03
N ALA A 139 5.87 31.11 -12.27
CA ALA A 139 6.94 32.07 -11.96
C ALA A 139 7.20 32.19 -10.44
N ALA A 140 6.16 32.15 -9.60
CA ALA A 140 6.31 32.15 -8.15
C ALA A 140 6.99 30.87 -7.63
N VAL A 141 6.67 29.70 -8.22
CA VAL A 141 7.30 28.42 -7.87
C VAL A 141 8.77 28.36 -8.34
N SER A 142 9.08 28.80 -9.56
CA SER A 142 10.48 28.83 -10.04
C SER A 142 11.33 29.84 -9.27
N GLY A 143 10.77 30.99 -8.91
CA GLY A 143 11.39 31.97 -8.01
C GLY A 143 11.65 31.37 -6.61
N ALA A 144 10.64 30.73 -6.01
CA ALA A 144 10.79 30.10 -4.69
C ALA A 144 11.86 28.98 -4.72
N ILE A 145 11.88 28.12 -5.73
CA ILE A 145 12.93 27.10 -5.88
C ILE A 145 14.31 27.77 -6.02
N LYS A 146 14.45 28.82 -6.85
CA LYS A 146 15.72 29.52 -7.06
C LYS A 146 16.30 30.13 -5.77
N TYR A 147 15.47 30.62 -4.86
CA TYR A 147 15.91 31.20 -3.58
C TYR A 147 15.99 30.19 -2.41
N TYR A 148 15.18 29.13 -2.42
CA TYR A 148 15.06 28.21 -1.28
C TYR A 148 15.59 26.79 -1.52
N TRP A 149 16.15 26.48 -2.70
CA TRP A 149 16.75 25.16 -2.96
C TRP A 149 17.78 24.71 -1.90
N PRO A 150 18.59 25.56 -1.24
CA PRO A 150 19.51 25.08 -0.21
C PRO A 150 18.77 24.62 1.06
N MET A 151 17.69 25.30 1.45
CA MET A 151 16.85 24.91 2.59
C MET A 151 15.98 23.69 2.26
N LEU A 152 15.48 23.59 1.03
CA LEU A 152 14.73 22.42 0.55
C LEU A 152 15.64 21.20 0.45
N LEU A 153 16.88 21.36 -0.03
CA LEU A 153 17.89 20.31 -0.08
C LEU A 153 18.33 19.90 1.33
N ALA A 154 18.61 20.85 2.22
CA ALA A 154 18.95 20.54 3.62
C ALA A 154 17.80 19.81 4.34
N GLY A 155 16.54 20.21 4.09
CA GLY A 155 15.36 19.51 4.61
C GLY A 155 15.18 18.11 4.03
N ALA A 156 15.42 17.92 2.72
CA ALA A 156 15.36 16.62 2.06
C ALA A 156 16.50 15.68 2.53
N LEU A 157 17.73 16.19 2.64
CA LEU A 157 18.88 15.46 3.19
C LEU A 157 18.65 15.10 4.66
N PHE A 158 18.07 15.99 5.46
CA PHE A 158 17.68 15.71 6.84
C PHE A 158 16.65 14.58 6.91
N VAL A 159 15.57 14.64 6.12
CA VAL A 159 14.57 13.56 6.07
C VAL A 159 15.21 12.24 5.64
N ALA A 160 16.07 12.26 4.61
CA ALA A 160 16.79 11.09 4.14
C ALA A 160 17.71 10.51 5.23
N MET A 161 18.56 11.33 5.87
CA MET A 161 19.47 10.87 6.91
C MET A 161 18.75 10.35 8.15
N GLN A 162 17.67 11.00 8.60
CA GLN A 162 16.92 10.58 9.79
C GLN A 162 16.12 9.29 9.53
N TRP A 163 15.35 9.25 8.45
CA TRP A 163 14.48 8.12 8.16
C TRP A 163 15.13 7.03 7.30
N GLN A 164 16.43 7.10 6.97
CA GLN A 164 17.09 6.06 6.14
C GLN A 164 16.82 4.64 6.65
N PHE A 165 16.92 4.43 7.97
CA PHE A 165 16.78 3.11 8.58
C PHE A 165 15.31 2.63 8.54
N PRO A 166 14.31 3.41 9.02
CA PRO A 166 12.90 3.11 8.75
C PRO A 166 12.55 2.91 7.28
N PHE A 167 13.17 3.66 6.35
CA PHE A 167 12.97 3.46 4.92
C PHE A 167 13.62 2.16 4.40
N THR A 168 14.77 1.72 4.92
CA THR A 168 15.32 0.39 4.58
C THR A 168 14.49 -0.74 5.19
N ASP A 169 13.96 -0.55 6.40
CA ASP A 169 13.04 -1.50 7.04
C ASP A 169 11.79 -1.67 6.18
N TRP A 170 11.11 -0.55 5.83
CA TRP A 170 9.92 -0.59 4.98
C TRP A 170 10.24 -1.09 3.56
N TRP A 171 11.38 -0.70 2.96
CA TRP A 171 11.78 -1.18 1.63
C TRP A 171 12.01 -2.69 1.61
N SER A 172 12.72 -3.24 2.60
CA SER A 172 12.88 -4.69 2.75
C SER A 172 11.54 -5.38 2.98
N ALA A 173 10.65 -4.80 3.80
CA ALA A 173 9.31 -5.30 4.01
C ALA A 173 8.44 -5.26 2.75
N TRP A 174 8.56 -4.24 1.88
CA TRP A 174 7.83 -4.14 0.61
C TRP A 174 8.34 -5.13 -0.44
N MET A 175 9.66 -5.31 -0.53
CA MET A 175 10.32 -6.15 -1.54
C MET A 175 10.48 -7.61 -1.12
N ARG A 176 10.18 -7.97 0.14
CA ARG A 176 10.12 -9.37 0.57
C ARG A 176 9.09 -10.13 -0.27
N LYS A 177 9.46 -11.33 -0.73
CA LYS A 177 8.55 -12.26 -1.39
C LYS A 177 7.28 -12.41 -0.53
N ASN A 178 6.11 -12.44 -1.18
CA ASN A 178 4.80 -12.62 -0.53
C ASN A 178 4.40 -11.53 0.50
N SER A 179 5.04 -10.36 0.48
CA SER A 179 4.71 -9.26 1.39
C SER A 179 3.26 -8.77 1.31
N TYR A 180 2.62 -8.66 2.48
CA TYR A 180 1.35 -7.96 2.71
C TYR A 180 1.38 -6.46 2.32
N SER A 181 2.56 -5.90 2.06
CA SER A 181 2.75 -4.47 1.78
C SER A 181 3.50 -4.20 0.46
N SER A 182 3.43 -5.13 -0.50
CA SER A 182 4.07 -4.99 -1.82
C SER A 182 3.55 -3.81 -2.66
N HIS A 183 2.42 -3.18 -2.28
CA HIS A 183 1.92 -1.94 -2.87
C HIS A 183 2.60 -0.67 -2.33
N GLY A 184 3.34 -0.78 -1.21
CA GLY A 184 3.96 0.34 -0.49
C GLY A 184 4.78 1.33 -1.35
N PRO A 185 5.64 0.88 -2.29
CA PRO A 185 6.43 1.78 -3.15
C PRO A 185 5.59 2.70 -4.04
N LEU A 186 4.34 2.33 -4.34
CA LEU A 186 3.44 3.12 -5.17
C LEU A 186 2.72 4.24 -4.38
N VAL A 187 2.58 4.08 -3.07
CA VAL A 187 1.84 5.02 -2.20
C VAL A 187 2.46 6.44 -2.20
N PRO A 188 3.80 6.63 -2.11
CA PRO A 188 4.42 7.94 -2.28
C PRO A 188 4.15 8.58 -3.65
N LEU A 189 4.12 7.79 -4.72
CA LEU A 189 3.87 8.29 -6.09
C LEU A 189 2.42 8.78 -6.23
N ILE A 190 1.47 8.03 -5.67
CA ILE A 190 0.06 8.44 -5.60
C ILE A 190 -0.09 9.69 -4.72
N ALA A 191 0.56 9.77 -3.56
CA ALA A 191 0.53 10.95 -2.70
C ALA A 191 1.09 12.20 -3.44
N LEU A 192 2.21 12.08 -4.16
CA LEU A 192 2.76 13.14 -5.01
C LEU A 192 1.79 13.57 -6.12
N PHE A 193 1.10 12.63 -6.76
CA PHE A 193 0.02 12.95 -7.71
C PHE A 193 -1.14 13.70 -7.03
N MET A 194 -1.56 13.31 -5.82
CA MET A 194 -2.61 14.00 -5.06
C MET A 194 -2.19 15.44 -4.68
N VAL A 195 -0.91 15.69 -4.40
CA VAL A 195 -0.34 17.04 -4.23
C VAL A 195 -0.39 17.82 -5.55
N TRP A 196 0.13 17.25 -6.64
CA TRP A 196 0.14 17.86 -7.97
C TRP A 196 -1.26 18.19 -8.50
N ALA A 197 -2.26 17.35 -8.19
CA ALA A 197 -3.65 17.58 -8.56
C ALA A 197 -4.27 18.77 -7.79
N ASN A 198 -3.76 19.11 -6.59
CA ASN A 198 -4.14 20.35 -5.88
C ASN A 198 -3.41 21.61 -6.37
N ARG A 199 -2.49 21.55 -7.35
CA ARG A 199 -1.64 22.69 -7.76
C ARG A 199 -2.39 24.01 -7.98
N LYS A 200 -3.57 23.99 -8.62
CA LYS A 200 -4.40 25.20 -8.81
C LYS A 200 -4.81 25.84 -7.48
N ARG A 201 -5.20 25.02 -6.50
CA ARG A 201 -5.65 25.44 -5.16
C ARG A 201 -4.49 25.91 -4.29
N LEU A 202 -3.35 25.21 -4.36
CA LEU A 202 -2.12 25.58 -3.67
C LEU A 202 -1.58 26.93 -4.17
N ALA A 203 -1.57 27.14 -5.49
CA ALA A 203 -1.10 28.39 -6.11
C ALA A 203 -1.83 29.65 -5.63
N VAL A 204 -3.14 29.56 -5.36
CA VAL A 204 -3.97 30.70 -4.93
C VAL A 204 -4.07 30.84 -3.41
N THR A 205 -3.56 29.87 -2.64
CA THR A 205 -3.69 29.90 -1.17
C THR A 205 -2.56 30.71 -0.54
N LYS A 206 -2.92 31.81 0.14
CA LYS A 206 -1.99 32.66 0.91
C LYS A 206 -1.30 31.85 2.02
N ILE A 207 0.04 31.87 2.07
CA ILE A 207 0.88 31.23 3.09
C ILE A 207 0.74 31.98 4.43
N ALA A 208 0.49 31.25 5.53
CA ALA A 208 0.23 31.81 6.86
C ALA A 208 0.88 30.98 7.99
N PRO A 209 2.22 31.06 8.18
CA PRO A 209 3.00 30.19 9.08
C PRO A 209 2.46 30.17 10.51
N SER A 210 2.30 28.98 11.10
CA SER A 210 1.56 28.81 12.37
C SER A 210 2.34 28.01 13.43
N TRP A 211 2.56 28.62 14.60
CA TRP A 211 3.25 27.95 15.72
C TRP A 211 2.55 26.67 16.21
N TRP A 212 1.27 26.47 15.92
CA TRP A 212 0.55 25.22 16.17
C TRP A 212 1.18 23.99 15.50
N GLY A 213 2.03 24.15 14.47
CA GLY A 213 2.83 23.05 13.91
C GLY A 213 3.80 22.44 14.92
N ALA A 214 4.30 23.22 15.88
CA ALA A 214 5.18 22.74 16.94
C ALA A 214 4.49 21.72 17.87
N LEU A 215 3.16 21.81 18.06
CA LEU A 215 2.39 20.85 18.85
C LEU A 215 2.43 19.43 18.27
N LEU A 216 2.67 19.28 16.97
CA LEU A 216 2.90 17.98 16.32
C LEU A 216 4.38 17.61 16.28
N ILE A 217 5.27 18.57 15.97
CA ILE A 217 6.70 18.28 15.81
C ILE A 217 7.37 17.92 17.15
N VAL A 218 7.12 18.71 18.21
CA VAL A 218 7.77 18.53 19.52
C VAL A 218 7.55 17.12 20.11
N PRO A 219 6.33 16.55 20.16
CA PRO A 219 6.14 15.16 20.60
C PRO A 219 6.57 14.12 19.56
N SER A 220 6.58 14.44 18.26
CA SER A 220 7.06 13.50 17.23
C SER A 220 8.53 13.14 17.40
N ILE A 221 9.35 14.03 17.97
CA ILE A 221 10.79 13.79 18.20
C ILE A 221 11.05 12.70 19.26
N PRO A 222 10.61 12.81 20.53
CA PRO A 222 10.82 11.76 21.53
C PRO A 222 10.11 10.45 21.17
N LEU A 223 8.98 10.51 20.45
CA LEU A 223 8.33 9.30 19.92
C LEU A 223 9.14 8.68 18.76
N PHE A 224 9.80 9.47 17.91
CA PHE A 224 10.68 8.96 16.86
C PHE A 224 11.96 8.34 17.46
N ILE A 225 12.54 8.98 18.49
CA ILE A 225 13.61 8.42 19.32
C ILE A 225 13.19 7.06 19.86
N TYR A 226 12.03 6.98 20.52
CA TYR A 226 11.46 5.74 21.05
C TYR A 226 11.29 4.69 19.93
N GLY A 227 10.70 5.05 18.79
CA GLY A 227 10.46 4.14 17.66
C GLY A 227 11.75 3.60 17.05
N ARG A 228 12.72 4.47 16.74
CA ARG A 228 14.03 4.10 16.20
C ARG A 228 14.76 3.15 17.12
N TRP A 229 14.68 3.42 18.41
CA TRP A 229 15.45 2.73 19.43
C TRP A 229 14.80 1.40 19.83
N THR A 230 13.47 1.30 19.88
CA THR A 230 12.73 0.02 20.07
C THR A 230 12.62 -0.84 18.80
N GLY A 231 13.25 -0.45 17.69
CA GLY A 231 13.12 -1.14 16.39
C GLY A 231 11.73 -1.00 15.74
N SER A 232 10.82 -0.20 16.31
CA SER A 232 9.44 -0.11 15.86
C SER A 232 9.28 0.81 14.65
N GLY A 233 9.42 0.24 13.46
CA GLY A 233 9.16 0.91 12.17
C GLY A 233 7.77 1.57 12.09
N ASN A 234 6.78 1.04 12.81
CA ASN A 234 5.41 1.59 12.85
C ASN A 234 5.33 2.90 13.65
N ILE A 235 6.04 2.99 14.78
CA ILE A 235 6.15 4.23 15.54
C ILE A 235 6.94 5.26 14.71
N CYS A 236 8.04 4.86 14.08
CA CYS A 236 8.81 5.71 13.15
C CYS A 236 7.97 6.31 12.01
N ALA A 237 6.96 5.57 11.53
CA ALA A 237 6.06 6.01 10.46
C ALA A 237 4.99 6.99 10.94
N ILE A 238 4.35 6.70 12.08
CA ILE A 238 3.37 7.61 12.68
C ILE A 238 4.04 8.95 13.02
N THR A 239 5.27 8.92 13.55
CA THR A 239 6.04 10.14 13.84
C THR A 239 6.56 10.84 12.59
N PHE A 240 6.90 10.12 11.52
CA PHE A 240 7.21 10.74 10.21
C PHE A 240 6.03 11.58 9.71
N ILE A 241 4.82 11.01 9.74
CA ILE A 241 3.62 11.65 9.20
C ILE A 241 3.14 12.79 10.11
N ALA A 242 3.20 12.63 11.43
CA ALA A 242 2.95 13.72 12.38
C ALA A 242 3.95 14.87 12.25
N PHE A 243 5.25 14.57 12.11
CA PHE A 243 6.30 15.55 11.83
C PHE A 243 6.07 16.28 10.51
N LEU A 244 5.70 15.57 9.44
CA LEU A 244 5.42 16.13 8.12
C LEU A 244 4.22 17.09 8.15
N ILE A 245 3.10 16.68 8.76
CA ILE A 245 1.91 17.53 8.94
C ILE A 245 2.25 18.75 9.79
N GLY A 246 3.02 18.57 10.87
CA GLY A 246 3.50 19.63 11.74
C GLY A 246 4.41 20.64 11.04
N ALA A 247 5.35 20.17 10.22
CA ALA A 247 6.24 21.00 9.42
C ALA A 247 5.46 21.82 8.38
N VAL A 248 4.53 21.19 7.65
CA VAL A 248 3.66 21.88 6.70
C VAL A 248 2.81 22.94 7.42
N LEU A 249 2.25 22.64 8.59
CA LEU A 249 1.52 23.62 9.40
C LEU A 249 2.40 24.77 9.90
N MET A 250 3.64 24.47 10.31
CA MET A 250 4.58 25.47 10.83
C MET A 250 5.06 26.43 9.75
N PHE A 251 5.43 25.93 8.57
CA PHE A 251 6.01 26.73 7.49
C PHE A 251 4.98 27.29 6.49
N THR A 252 3.83 26.64 6.27
CA THR A 252 2.85 27.04 5.24
C THR A 252 1.51 27.51 5.79
N GLY A 253 1.11 27.02 6.97
CA GLY A 253 -0.14 27.39 7.64
C GLY A 253 -1.35 26.50 7.35
N SER A 254 -2.35 26.59 8.23
CA SER A 254 -3.49 25.67 8.28
C SER A 254 -4.32 25.58 7.00
N ARG A 255 -4.37 26.64 6.18
CA ARG A 255 -5.04 26.62 4.86
C ARG A 255 -4.38 25.62 3.91
N ILE A 256 -3.05 25.63 3.80
CA ILE A 256 -2.29 24.72 2.95
C ILE A 256 -2.23 23.33 3.58
N THR A 257 -2.03 23.23 4.90
CA THR A 257 -2.12 21.94 5.62
C THR A 257 -3.44 21.23 5.33
N ARG A 258 -4.58 21.93 5.32
CA ARG A 258 -5.90 21.33 5.02
C ARG A 258 -6.05 20.85 3.57
N LEU A 259 -5.33 21.46 2.61
CA LEU A 259 -5.27 20.97 1.23
C LEU A 259 -4.40 19.71 1.10
N LEU A 260 -3.31 19.64 1.88
CA LEU A 260 -2.32 18.58 1.83
C LEU A 260 -2.58 17.43 2.84
N LEU A 261 -3.54 17.59 3.76
CA LEU A 261 -3.81 16.64 4.84
C LEU A 261 -4.13 15.23 4.34
N ILE A 262 -5.00 15.11 3.33
CA ILE A 262 -5.35 13.79 2.76
C ILE A 262 -4.14 13.18 2.02
N PRO A 263 -3.40 13.88 1.14
CA PRO A 263 -2.12 13.40 0.62
C PRO A 263 -1.09 12.95 1.68
N MET A 264 -0.98 13.66 2.81
CA MET A 264 -0.04 13.29 3.88
C MET A 264 -0.51 12.08 4.69
N LEU A 265 -1.80 12.00 5.03
CA LEU A 265 -2.38 10.84 5.71
C LEU A 265 -2.40 9.60 4.81
N TYR A 266 -2.48 9.76 3.49
CA TYR A 266 -2.40 8.65 2.53
C TYR A 266 -1.08 7.88 2.63
N LEU A 267 0.01 8.52 3.10
CA LEU A 267 1.28 7.85 3.37
C LEU A 267 1.18 6.77 4.46
N LEU A 268 0.13 6.75 5.32
CA LEU A 268 -0.09 5.66 6.25
C LEU A 268 -0.26 4.30 5.54
N PHE A 269 -0.74 4.29 4.29
CA PHE A 269 -0.90 3.05 3.52
C PHE A 269 0.42 2.44 3.03
N MET A 270 1.56 3.13 3.12
CA MET A 270 2.88 2.54 2.83
C MET A 270 3.45 1.76 4.03
N VAL A 271 2.86 1.92 5.21
CA VAL A 271 3.36 1.36 6.47
C VAL A 271 2.83 -0.08 6.64
N PRO A 272 3.70 -1.08 6.86
CA PRO A 272 3.23 -2.42 7.20
C PRO A 272 2.35 -2.42 8.46
N PRO A 273 1.20 -3.11 8.48
CA PRO A 273 0.36 -3.18 9.67
C PRO A 273 1.08 -3.92 10.81
N PRO A 274 0.84 -3.57 12.10
CA PRO A 274 1.42 -4.28 13.24
C PRO A 274 1.04 -5.77 13.25
N GLY A 275 1.95 -6.65 13.66
CA GLY A 275 1.73 -8.11 13.72
C GLY A 275 0.46 -8.49 14.49
N LEU A 276 0.19 -7.85 15.63
CA LEU A 276 -1.04 -8.07 16.41
C LEU A 276 -2.35 -7.79 15.64
N VAL A 277 -2.33 -6.90 14.64
CA VAL A 277 -3.48 -6.62 13.76
C VAL A 277 -3.53 -7.64 12.62
N LEU A 278 -2.37 -8.01 12.08
CA LEU A 278 -2.21 -9.06 11.07
C LEU A 278 -2.76 -10.40 11.59
N ASP A 279 -2.28 -10.88 12.74
CA ASP A 279 -2.65 -12.14 13.41
C ASP A 279 -4.18 -12.27 13.61
N ARG A 280 -4.83 -11.17 13.99
CA ARG A 280 -6.24 -11.13 14.40
C ARG A 280 -7.23 -10.94 13.24
N VAL A 281 -6.81 -10.29 12.15
CA VAL A 281 -7.70 -10.02 11.00
C VAL A 281 -7.46 -11.01 9.86
N THR A 282 -6.23 -11.48 9.67
CA THR A 282 -5.88 -12.41 8.58
C THR A 282 -6.60 -13.75 8.72
N ALA A 283 -6.55 -14.40 9.89
CA ALA A 283 -7.14 -15.74 10.06
C ALA A 283 -8.67 -15.77 9.82
N PRO A 284 -9.50 -14.86 10.39
CA PRO A 284 -10.93 -14.81 10.07
C PRO A 284 -11.23 -14.51 8.59
N VAL A 285 -10.48 -13.60 7.96
CA VAL A 285 -10.66 -13.24 6.53
C VAL A 285 -10.28 -14.41 5.61
N GLN A 286 -9.24 -15.16 5.97
CA GLN A 286 -8.76 -16.35 5.25
C GLN A 286 -9.74 -17.52 5.38
N LEU A 287 -10.26 -17.79 6.58
CA LEU A 287 -11.30 -18.80 6.81
C LEU A 287 -12.59 -18.45 6.07
N ALA A 288 -13.07 -17.21 6.17
CA ALA A 288 -14.26 -16.75 5.44
C ALA A 288 -14.09 -16.86 3.91
N SER A 289 -12.89 -16.55 3.39
CA SER A 289 -12.57 -16.72 1.96
C SER A 289 -12.57 -18.20 1.55
N THR A 290 -12.01 -19.07 2.39
CA THR A 290 -11.95 -20.52 2.14
C THR A 290 -13.35 -21.13 2.15
N THR A 291 -14.21 -20.76 3.11
CA THR A 291 -15.60 -21.20 3.18
C THR A 291 -16.44 -20.66 2.01
N PHE A 292 -16.16 -19.45 1.52
CA PHE A 292 -16.81 -18.96 0.30
C PHE A 292 -16.33 -19.74 -0.94
N ALA A 293 -15.04 -20.04 -1.05
CA ALA A 293 -14.48 -20.84 -2.13
C ALA A 293 -15.01 -22.27 -2.17
N ALA A 294 -15.07 -22.96 -1.01
CA ALA A 294 -15.62 -24.30 -0.89
C ALA A 294 -17.11 -24.36 -1.30
N LYS A 295 -17.89 -23.31 -0.97
CA LYS A 295 -19.29 -23.17 -1.40
C LYS A 295 -19.43 -22.90 -2.90
N ILE A 296 -18.52 -22.13 -3.52
CA ILE A 296 -18.50 -22.00 -4.99
C ILE A 296 -18.18 -23.36 -5.62
N LEU A 297 -17.13 -24.04 -5.15
CA LEU A 297 -16.68 -25.33 -5.70
C LEU A 297 -17.76 -26.41 -5.61
N SER A 298 -18.51 -26.49 -4.51
CA SER A 298 -19.60 -27.48 -4.37
C SER A 298 -20.83 -27.13 -5.20
N VAL A 299 -21.07 -25.86 -5.51
CA VAL A 299 -22.10 -25.44 -6.47
C VAL A 299 -21.66 -25.69 -7.91
N THR A 300 -20.42 -25.35 -8.30
CA THR A 300 -19.91 -25.64 -9.65
C THR A 300 -19.80 -27.13 -9.91
N GLY A 301 -19.38 -27.92 -8.92
CA GLY A 301 -19.33 -29.38 -9.03
C GLY A 301 -20.69 -30.03 -9.26
N LYS A 302 -21.79 -29.42 -8.82
CA LYS A 302 -23.16 -29.88 -9.08
C LYS A 302 -23.77 -29.39 -10.41
N VAL A 303 -23.08 -28.49 -11.11
CA VAL A 303 -23.54 -27.91 -12.39
C VAL A 303 -22.65 -28.35 -13.57
N PHE A 304 -21.38 -28.67 -13.29
CA PHE A 304 -20.35 -28.98 -14.29
C PHE A 304 -19.52 -30.24 -13.96
N GLY A 305 -19.83 -30.96 -12.88
CA GLY A 305 -19.17 -32.23 -12.56
C GLY A 305 -19.83 -33.41 -13.27
N ASP A 306 -19.05 -34.44 -13.57
CA ASP A 306 -19.47 -35.62 -14.33
C ASP A 306 -20.31 -36.63 -13.52
N SER A 307 -20.50 -36.38 -12.22
CA SER A 307 -21.30 -37.18 -11.28
C SER A 307 -22.63 -36.48 -10.94
N GLU A 308 -23.74 -37.23 -10.86
CA GLU A 308 -25.05 -36.68 -10.47
C GLU A 308 -25.06 -36.07 -9.05
N GLU A 309 -24.19 -36.55 -8.17
CA GLU A 309 -24.01 -36.01 -6.80
C GLU A 309 -23.15 -34.73 -6.77
N GLY A 310 -22.38 -34.48 -7.84
CA GLY A 310 -21.36 -33.45 -7.96
C GLY A 310 -20.07 -33.75 -7.18
N TRP A 311 -19.22 -32.74 -7.01
CA TRP A 311 -17.95 -32.86 -6.29
C TRP A 311 -18.15 -32.86 -4.76
N SER A 312 -17.63 -33.89 -4.08
CA SER A 312 -17.56 -34.00 -2.63
C SER A 312 -16.47 -33.07 -2.06
N ILE A 313 -16.85 -31.84 -1.73
CA ILE A 313 -15.96 -30.83 -1.14
C ILE A 313 -16.03 -30.90 0.40
N ARG A 314 -14.90 -31.18 1.07
CA ARG A 314 -14.74 -31.05 2.54
C ARG A 314 -13.82 -29.87 2.86
N GLN A 315 -14.05 -29.19 3.99
CA GLN A 315 -13.25 -28.02 4.42
C GLN A 315 -12.66 -28.25 5.80
N MET A 316 -11.32 -28.35 5.87
CA MET A 316 -10.55 -28.47 7.11
C MET A 316 -9.82 -27.15 7.36
N GLY A 317 -10.52 -26.17 7.96
CA GLY A 317 -9.99 -24.82 8.20
C GLY A 317 -9.69 -24.07 6.91
N THR A 318 -8.41 -23.79 6.65
CA THR A 318 -7.98 -23.17 5.38
C THR A 318 -7.63 -24.19 4.29
N LYS A 319 -7.83 -25.49 4.52
CA LYS A 319 -7.68 -26.54 3.50
C LYS A 319 -9.03 -26.91 2.93
N ILE A 320 -9.08 -27.13 1.61
CA ILE A 320 -10.22 -27.72 0.91
C ILE A 320 -9.77 -29.07 0.35
N VAL A 321 -10.48 -30.15 0.68
CA VAL A 321 -10.17 -31.53 0.27
C VAL A 321 -11.28 -32.03 -0.64
N SER A 322 -10.93 -32.70 -1.73
CA SER A 322 -11.91 -33.37 -2.60
C SER A 322 -11.25 -34.42 -3.50
N PRO A 323 -11.90 -35.57 -3.76
CA PRO A 323 -11.50 -36.52 -4.82
C PRO A 323 -11.42 -35.89 -6.23
N ALA A 324 -12.13 -34.78 -6.48
CA ALA A 324 -12.08 -34.07 -7.76
C ALA A 324 -10.84 -33.16 -7.92
N LEU A 325 -10.12 -32.86 -6.83
CA LEU A 325 -8.89 -32.08 -6.90
C LEU A 325 -7.69 -33.02 -7.20
N PRO A 326 -6.63 -32.54 -7.88
CA PRO A 326 -5.46 -33.36 -8.14
C PRO A 326 -4.70 -33.70 -6.84
N SER A 327 -4.38 -34.98 -6.68
CA SER A 327 -3.52 -35.53 -5.61
C SER A 327 -2.09 -35.66 -6.12
N GLU A 328 -1.11 -35.10 -5.40
CA GLU A 328 0.33 -35.28 -5.67
C GLU A 328 0.92 -36.52 -4.96
N ASP A 329 0.20 -37.06 -3.97
CA ASP A 329 0.66 -38.13 -3.07
C ASP A 329 0.06 -39.53 -3.42
N GLY A 330 -0.82 -39.61 -4.42
CA GLY A 330 -1.47 -40.85 -4.82
C GLY A 330 -2.56 -41.32 -3.84
N SER A 331 -2.97 -40.50 -2.88
CA SER A 331 -3.99 -40.82 -1.87
C SER A 331 -5.42 -40.96 -2.42
N GLY A 332 -5.68 -40.42 -3.61
CA GLY A 332 -7.00 -40.37 -4.23
C GLY A 332 -7.85 -39.16 -3.81
N GLU A 333 -7.36 -38.30 -2.91
CA GLU A 333 -8.00 -37.02 -2.59
C GLU A 333 -7.01 -35.85 -2.78
N GLY A 334 -7.35 -34.89 -3.63
CA GLY A 334 -6.58 -33.66 -3.77
C GLY A 334 -6.87 -32.66 -2.66
N MET A 335 -5.84 -31.87 -2.30
CA MET A 335 -5.92 -30.85 -1.23
C MET A 335 -5.48 -29.47 -1.72
N LEU A 336 -6.42 -28.53 -1.79
CA LEU A 336 -6.13 -27.11 -2.00
C LEU A 336 -5.87 -26.43 -0.65
N ARG A 337 -4.59 -26.15 -0.36
CA ARG A 337 -4.15 -25.43 0.84
C ARG A 337 -4.22 -23.91 0.62
N VAL A 338 -5.14 -23.23 1.30
CA VAL A 338 -5.18 -21.76 1.33
C VAL A 338 -4.20 -21.28 2.39
N GLU A 339 -2.95 -21.09 2.00
CA GLU A 339 -1.88 -20.57 2.86
C GLU A 339 -1.92 -19.04 2.97
N GLY A 340 -1.02 -18.44 3.75
CA GLY A 340 -1.01 -17.00 4.04
C GLY A 340 -0.95 -16.10 2.78
N GLU A 341 -0.36 -16.59 1.70
CA GLU A 341 -0.36 -15.93 0.38
C GLU A 341 -1.79 -15.69 -0.17
N CYS A 342 -2.71 -16.62 0.09
CA CYS A 342 -4.10 -16.59 -0.33
C CYS A 342 -5.06 -16.12 0.77
N SER A 343 -4.55 -15.49 1.84
CA SER A 343 -5.35 -15.10 3.01
C SER A 343 -6.40 -14.02 2.79
N GLY A 344 -6.44 -13.38 1.62
CA GLY A 344 -7.34 -12.26 1.31
C GLY A 344 -7.01 -10.94 2.02
N PHE A 345 -6.26 -10.98 3.13
CA PHE A 345 -5.83 -9.78 3.85
C PHE A 345 -4.81 -8.96 3.05
N ARG A 346 -3.91 -9.62 2.31
CA ARG A 346 -2.98 -8.96 1.36
C ARG A 346 -3.70 -8.16 0.27
N MET A 347 -4.77 -8.74 -0.28
CA MET A 347 -5.69 -8.06 -1.18
C MET A 347 -6.40 -6.90 -0.46
N LEU A 348 -6.93 -7.12 0.75
CA LEU A 348 -7.67 -6.11 1.51
C LEU A 348 -6.85 -4.83 1.75
N ILE A 349 -5.59 -4.93 2.17
CA ILE A 349 -4.74 -3.74 2.38
C ILE A 349 -4.56 -2.98 1.06
N SER A 350 -4.24 -3.70 -0.02
CA SER A 350 -4.05 -3.13 -1.36
C SER A 350 -5.35 -2.46 -1.86
N LEU A 351 -6.49 -3.15 -1.70
CA LEU A 351 -7.80 -2.72 -2.14
C LEU A 351 -8.28 -1.49 -1.35
N ILE A 352 -8.14 -1.45 -0.02
CA ILE A 352 -8.40 -0.25 0.79
C ILE A 352 -7.52 0.91 0.31
N THR A 353 -6.22 0.66 0.08
CA THR A 353 -5.25 1.69 -0.34
C THR A 353 -5.65 2.33 -1.68
N PHE A 354 -6.02 1.51 -2.67
CA PHE A 354 -6.51 2.01 -3.95
C PHE A 354 -7.90 2.62 -3.85
N THR A 355 -8.79 2.06 -3.03
CA THR A 355 -10.14 2.58 -2.80
C THR A 355 -10.09 3.96 -2.13
N ALA A 356 -9.17 4.20 -1.19
CA ALA A 356 -8.99 5.50 -0.56
C ALA A 356 -8.56 6.59 -1.57
N PHE A 357 -7.69 6.23 -2.54
CA PHE A 357 -7.32 7.12 -3.63
C PHE A 357 -8.47 7.35 -4.63
N PHE A 358 -9.19 6.29 -5.02
CA PHE A 358 -10.38 6.37 -5.86
C PHE A 358 -11.46 7.28 -5.24
N VAL A 359 -11.80 7.04 -3.98
CA VAL A 359 -12.78 7.80 -3.18
C VAL A 359 -12.38 9.27 -2.99
N TYR A 360 -11.08 9.57 -2.95
CA TYR A 360 -10.56 10.93 -2.94
C TYR A 360 -10.79 11.67 -4.27
N LEU A 361 -10.73 10.98 -5.41
CA LEU A 361 -11.04 11.54 -6.74
C LEU A 361 -12.55 11.67 -7.00
N VAL A 362 -13.38 10.78 -6.42
CA VAL A 362 -14.84 10.80 -6.56
C VAL A 362 -15.45 12.03 -5.88
N ARG A 363 -16.26 12.80 -6.61
CA ARG A 363 -17.02 13.96 -6.11
C ARG A 363 -18.36 13.52 -5.53
N ALA A 364 -18.33 12.98 -4.31
CA ALA A 364 -19.52 12.51 -3.62
C ALA A 364 -19.57 12.98 -2.14
N PRO A 365 -20.77 12.99 -1.51
CA PRO A 365 -20.92 13.19 -0.08
C PRO A 365 -20.07 12.20 0.73
N MET A 366 -19.64 12.62 1.93
CA MET A 366 -18.75 11.82 2.78
C MET A 366 -19.33 10.44 3.15
N TRP A 367 -20.65 10.28 3.22
CA TRP A 367 -21.27 8.97 3.45
C TRP A 367 -21.12 8.01 2.27
N LYS A 368 -21.23 8.48 1.01
CA LYS A 368 -20.98 7.63 -0.18
C LYS A 368 -19.52 7.22 -0.26
N ARG A 369 -18.63 8.15 0.08
CA ARG A 369 -17.19 7.91 0.21
C ARG A 369 -16.86 6.86 1.28
N GLY A 370 -17.48 6.98 2.46
CA GLY A 370 -17.38 6.00 3.55
C GLY A 370 -17.94 4.64 3.16
N LEU A 371 -19.08 4.58 2.46
CA LEU A 371 -19.68 3.33 1.97
C LEU A 371 -18.78 2.61 0.96
N LEU A 372 -18.16 3.35 0.02
CA LEU A 372 -17.20 2.78 -0.93
C LEU A 372 -15.93 2.24 -0.24
N LEU A 373 -15.47 2.88 0.85
CA LEU A 373 -14.40 2.33 1.68
C LEU A 373 -14.87 1.09 2.46
N LEU A 374 -16.04 1.15 3.10
CA LEU A 374 -16.57 0.06 3.91
C LEU A 374 -16.81 -1.22 3.07
N ILE A 375 -17.33 -1.08 1.85
CA ILE A 375 -17.63 -2.23 0.99
C ILE A 375 -16.38 -2.93 0.45
N SER A 376 -15.18 -2.33 0.57
CA SER A 376 -13.93 -3.02 0.23
C SER A 376 -13.62 -4.22 1.14
N LEU A 377 -14.13 -4.22 2.39
CA LEU A 377 -13.98 -5.32 3.35
C LEU A 377 -14.71 -6.61 2.91
N PRO A 378 -16.04 -6.62 2.69
CA PRO A 378 -16.71 -7.81 2.16
C PRO A 378 -16.29 -8.12 0.72
N LEU A 379 -15.92 -7.10 -0.08
CA LEU A 379 -15.46 -7.31 -1.45
C LEU A 379 -14.14 -8.09 -1.52
N SER A 380 -13.18 -7.84 -0.61
CA SER A 380 -11.93 -8.62 -0.62
C SER A 380 -12.18 -10.09 -0.29
N VAL A 381 -13.07 -10.40 0.67
CA VAL A 381 -13.46 -11.78 1.01
C VAL A 381 -14.14 -12.46 -0.19
N PHE A 382 -15.07 -11.75 -0.85
CA PHE A 382 -15.78 -12.25 -2.04
C PHE A 382 -14.82 -12.54 -3.20
N VAL A 383 -13.98 -11.57 -3.58
CA VAL A 383 -13.05 -11.76 -4.71
C VAL A 383 -11.96 -12.78 -4.36
N ASN A 384 -11.53 -12.88 -3.09
CA ASN A 384 -10.56 -13.90 -2.68
C ASN A 384 -11.14 -15.32 -2.72
N GLY A 385 -12.35 -15.53 -2.20
CA GLY A 385 -13.00 -16.84 -2.29
C GLY A 385 -13.30 -17.24 -3.73
N LEU A 386 -13.67 -16.29 -4.60
CA LEU A 386 -13.78 -16.53 -6.04
C LEU A 386 -12.42 -16.88 -6.67
N ARG A 387 -11.34 -16.17 -6.32
CA ARG A 387 -9.96 -16.48 -6.78
C ARG A 387 -9.54 -17.89 -6.39
N ILE A 388 -9.76 -18.29 -5.14
CA ILE A 388 -9.46 -19.64 -4.63
C ILE A 388 -10.32 -20.69 -5.36
N ALA A 389 -11.61 -20.43 -5.58
CA ALA A 389 -12.49 -21.34 -6.32
C ALA A 389 -12.08 -21.49 -7.80
N VAL A 390 -11.65 -20.42 -8.47
CA VAL A 390 -11.13 -20.50 -9.85
C VAL A 390 -9.81 -21.28 -9.90
N ILE A 391 -8.92 -21.12 -8.92
CA ILE A 391 -7.70 -21.95 -8.81
C ILE A 391 -8.07 -23.42 -8.61
N GLY A 392 -9.04 -23.73 -7.74
CA GLY A 392 -9.58 -25.08 -7.56
C GLY A 392 -10.16 -25.67 -8.87
N TYR A 393 -11.01 -24.92 -9.56
CA TYR A 393 -11.62 -25.31 -10.83
C TYR A 393 -10.59 -25.58 -11.93
N VAL A 394 -9.56 -24.73 -12.05
CA VAL A 394 -8.41 -24.98 -12.95
C VAL A 394 -7.70 -26.29 -12.58
N GLY A 395 -7.58 -26.61 -11.29
CA GLY A 395 -7.03 -27.87 -10.81
C GLY A 395 -7.82 -29.09 -11.25
N VAL A 396 -9.15 -29.07 -11.09
CA VAL A 396 -10.03 -30.15 -11.59
C VAL A 396 -9.91 -30.27 -13.11
N TRP A 397 -10.08 -29.17 -13.85
CA TRP A 397 -10.13 -29.19 -15.32
C TRP A 397 -8.79 -29.53 -16.02
N THR A 398 -7.67 -29.42 -15.31
CA THR A 398 -6.33 -29.76 -15.86
C THR A 398 -5.71 -31.00 -15.22
N GLU A 399 -6.39 -31.60 -14.22
CA GLU A 399 -5.89 -32.71 -13.39
C GLU A 399 -4.48 -32.44 -12.80
N SER A 400 -4.07 -31.17 -12.63
CA SER A 400 -2.68 -30.82 -12.36
C SER A 400 -2.50 -29.70 -11.33
N ALA A 401 -1.92 -30.06 -10.18
CA ALA A 401 -1.48 -29.11 -9.16
C ALA A 401 -0.48 -28.08 -9.70
N THR A 402 0.37 -28.46 -10.66
CA THR A 402 1.32 -27.52 -11.30
C THR A 402 0.60 -26.43 -12.11
N ALA A 403 -0.51 -26.76 -12.78
CA ALA A 403 -1.32 -25.79 -13.51
C ALA A 403 -2.04 -24.82 -12.57
N MET A 404 -2.54 -25.32 -11.42
CA MET A 404 -3.09 -24.48 -10.34
C MET A 404 -2.06 -23.44 -9.87
N MET A 405 -0.83 -23.89 -9.56
CA MET A 405 0.25 -23.04 -9.08
C MET A 405 0.72 -22.03 -10.15
N ASN A 406 0.80 -22.44 -11.42
CA ASN A 406 1.13 -21.55 -12.53
C ASN A 406 0.06 -20.46 -12.73
N PHE A 407 -1.23 -20.81 -12.61
CA PHE A 407 -2.34 -19.84 -12.68
C PHE A 407 -2.35 -18.87 -11.48
N HIS A 408 -2.16 -19.41 -10.26
CA HIS A 408 -2.02 -18.65 -9.01
C HIS A 408 -0.94 -17.57 -9.12
N ASN A 409 0.24 -17.94 -9.60
CA ASN A 409 1.41 -17.07 -9.67
C ASN A 409 1.33 -16.04 -10.82
N SER A 410 0.66 -16.37 -11.92
CA SER A 410 0.72 -15.55 -13.16
C SER A 410 -0.49 -14.63 -13.36
N TRP A 411 -1.71 -15.15 -13.20
CA TRP A 411 -2.94 -14.47 -13.64
C TRP A 411 -3.90 -14.13 -12.50
N ALA A 412 -3.94 -14.95 -11.44
CA ALA A 412 -4.94 -14.84 -10.38
C ALA A 412 -4.97 -13.47 -9.70
N MET A 413 -3.81 -12.87 -9.40
CA MET A 413 -3.72 -11.51 -8.79
C MET A 413 -4.14 -10.38 -9.75
N VAL A 414 -3.96 -10.54 -11.07
CA VAL A 414 -4.36 -9.53 -12.05
C VAL A 414 -5.88 -9.56 -12.26
N PHE A 415 -6.44 -10.77 -12.39
CA PHE A 415 -7.88 -11.02 -12.44
C PHE A 415 -8.60 -10.42 -11.23
N GLU A 416 -8.12 -10.74 -10.03
CA GLU A 416 -8.57 -10.24 -8.73
C GLU A 416 -8.64 -8.70 -8.69
N LEU A 417 -7.56 -8.02 -9.06
CA LEU A 417 -7.48 -6.56 -9.00
C LEU A 417 -8.43 -5.90 -10.02
N VAL A 418 -8.48 -6.41 -11.25
CA VAL A 418 -9.37 -5.91 -12.31
C VAL A 418 -10.84 -6.10 -11.93
N LEU A 419 -11.21 -7.28 -11.41
CA LEU A 419 -12.56 -7.58 -10.97
C LEU A 419 -12.98 -6.70 -9.76
N SER A 420 -12.08 -6.53 -8.78
CA SER A 420 -12.32 -5.66 -7.63
C SER A 420 -12.60 -4.22 -8.04
N PHE A 421 -11.80 -3.66 -8.96
CA PHE A 421 -12.08 -2.34 -9.52
C PHE A 421 -13.38 -2.31 -10.32
N ALA A 422 -13.66 -3.30 -11.19
CA ALA A 422 -14.90 -3.34 -11.97
C ALA A 422 -16.15 -3.31 -11.07
N ILE A 423 -16.13 -4.06 -9.97
CA ILE A 423 -17.20 -4.08 -8.96
C ILE A 423 -17.29 -2.72 -8.23
N LEU A 424 -16.17 -2.13 -7.79
CA LEU A 424 -16.16 -0.79 -7.16
C LEU A 424 -16.69 0.31 -8.09
N PHE A 425 -16.30 0.32 -9.37
CA PHE A 425 -16.83 1.24 -10.38
C PHE A 425 -18.33 1.00 -10.63
N GLY A 426 -18.77 -0.26 -10.65
CA GLY A 426 -20.19 -0.63 -10.74
C GLY A 426 -21.00 -0.09 -9.57
N ILE A 427 -20.54 -0.29 -8.33
CA ILE A 427 -21.16 0.24 -7.11
C ILE A 427 -21.15 1.77 -7.13
N ALA A 428 -20.03 2.42 -7.47
CA ALA A 428 -19.93 3.87 -7.57
C ALA A 428 -20.92 4.46 -8.60
N LYS A 429 -21.13 3.78 -9.74
CA LYS A 429 -22.15 4.13 -10.73
C LYS A 429 -23.56 3.95 -10.16
N LEU A 430 -23.85 2.83 -9.52
CA LEU A 430 -25.16 2.50 -8.91
C LEU A 430 -25.57 3.53 -7.85
N ILE A 431 -24.66 3.90 -6.94
CA ILE A 431 -24.93 4.89 -5.89
C ILE A 431 -24.90 6.35 -6.39
N LYS A 432 -24.77 6.60 -7.72
CA LYS A 432 -24.63 7.93 -8.33
C LYS A 432 -23.47 8.72 -7.72
N ALA A 433 -22.26 8.17 -7.85
CA ALA A 433 -20.98 8.71 -7.39
C ALA A 433 -19.91 8.59 -8.51
N ASN A 434 -20.30 8.97 -9.73
CA ASN A 434 -19.53 8.80 -10.96
C ASN A 434 -18.95 10.11 -11.54
N ASP A 435 -19.05 11.23 -10.83
CA ASP A 435 -18.32 12.47 -11.14
C ASP A 435 -16.91 12.40 -10.53
N PHE A 436 -15.88 12.61 -11.34
CA PHE A 436 -14.48 12.46 -10.98
C PHE A 436 -13.71 13.77 -11.15
N GLY A 437 -12.95 14.14 -10.13
CA GLY A 437 -11.96 15.21 -10.18
C GLY A 437 -11.88 15.98 -8.88
N ILE A 438 -10.71 16.57 -8.62
CA ILE A 438 -10.59 17.50 -7.49
C ILE A 438 -11.51 18.72 -7.76
N PRO A 439 -12.17 19.28 -6.73
CA PRO A 439 -12.89 20.55 -6.88
C PRO A 439 -11.93 21.66 -7.31
N GLU A 440 -12.28 22.39 -8.37
CA GLU A 440 -11.57 23.62 -8.76
C GLU A 440 -11.60 24.61 -7.58
N PRO A 441 -10.57 25.47 -7.40
CA PRO A 441 -10.65 26.51 -6.39
C PRO A 441 -11.82 27.46 -6.72
N LYS A 442 -12.75 27.64 -5.77
CA LYS A 442 -13.62 28.81 -5.76
C LYS A 442 -12.76 30.01 -5.40
N ILE A 443 -12.24 30.69 -6.41
CA ILE A 443 -11.53 31.97 -6.27
C ILE A 443 -12.61 33.06 -6.35
N ASP A 444 -12.67 33.92 -5.34
CA ASP A 444 -13.43 35.17 -5.44
C ASP A 444 -12.70 36.10 -6.43
N PRO A 445 -13.36 36.67 -7.45
CA PRO A 445 -12.73 37.63 -8.36
C PRO A 445 -12.01 38.79 -7.64
N ALA A 446 -12.51 39.23 -6.48
CA ALA A 446 -11.85 40.24 -5.65
C ALA A 446 -10.56 39.72 -4.98
N GLU A 447 -10.51 38.45 -4.55
CA GLU A 447 -9.25 37.84 -4.11
C GLU A 447 -8.30 37.58 -5.29
N ALA A 448 -8.82 37.24 -6.48
CA ALA A 448 -8.01 37.02 -7.70
C ALA A 448 -7.26 38.29 -8.10
N ALA A 449 -7.95 39.44 -8.19
CA ALA A 449 -7.35 40.73 -8.50
C ALA A 449 -6.24 41.11 -7.49
N GLN A 450 -6.44 40.83 -6.20
CA GLN A 450 -5.44 41.08 -5.15
C GLN A 450 -4.22 40.13 -5.19
N MET A 451 -4.22 39.07 -6.01
CA MET A 451 -3.08 38.14 -6.10
C MET A 451 -1.94 38.59 -7.01
N GLY A 452 -2.08 39.70 -7.74
CA GLY A 452 -1.06 40.21 -8.65
C GLY A 452 0.23 40.64 -7.95
N ASP A 453 0.13 41.54 -6.96
CA ASP A 453 1.28 42.31 -6.47
C ASP A 453 1.85 41.86 -5.11
N THR A 454 1.14 41.05 -4.31
CA THR A 454 1.66 40.66 -3.00
C THR A 454 2.69 39.51 -3.11
N PRO A 455 3.91 39.63 -2.55
CA PRO A 455 4.86 38.52 -2.51
C PRO A 455 4.28 37.38 -1.67
N ARG A 456 3.91 36.27 -2.34
CA ARG A 456 3.19 35.12 -1.75
C ARG A 456 3.95 34.43 -0.61
N TYR A 457 5.23 34.72 -0.44
CA TYR A 457 6.07 34.29 0.68
C TYR A 457 6.55 35.52 1.47
N LYS A 458 6.24 35.58 2.78
CA LYS A 458 7.03 36.35 3.74
C LYS A 458 8.08 35.42 4.35
N LEU A 459 9.35 35.83 4.30
CA LEU A 459 10.49 35.04 4.75
C LEU A 459 10.31 34.59 6.21
N VAL A 460 10.30 33.27 6.46
CA VAL A 460 10.20 32.70 7.83
C VAL A 460 11.46 33.00 8.67
N GLY A 461 12.55 33.45 8.03
CA GLY A 461 13.82 33.86 8.66
C GLY A 461 13.84 35.24 9.34
N ARG A 462 12.73 35.99 9.42
CA ARG A 462 12.66 37.19 10.30
C ARG A 462 12.10 36.82 11.67
N GLY A 463 12.93 36.96 12.71
CA GLY A 463 12.59 36.65 14.11
C GLY A 463 12.90 35.21 14.53
N LEU A 464 12.46 34.86 15.75
CA LEU A 464 12.83 33.62 16.46
C LEU A 464 12.61 32.29 15.71
N ARG A 465 11.77 32.28 14.66
CA ARG A 465 11.40 31.08 13.89
C ARG A 465 12.57 30.45 13.13
N GLY A 466 13.47 31.25 12.57
CA GLY A 466 14.67 30.75 11.90
C GLY A 466 15.61 30.01 12.86
N PRO A 467 16.10 30.67 13.94
CA PRO A 467 16.90 30.03 14.97
C PRO A 467 16.22 28.83 15.63
N ALA A 468 14.91 28.90 15.91
CA ALA A 468 14.17 27.76 16.47
C ALA A 468 14.14 26.54 15.52
N ALA A 469 13.94 26.75 14.22
CA ALA A 469 13.99 25.67 13.24
C ALA A 469 15.41 25.07 13.10
N ILE A 470 16.46 25.88 13.21
CA ILE A 470 17.86 25.41 13.19
C ILE A 470 18.20 24.65 14.47
N ALA A 471 17.81 25.15 15.65
CA ALA A 471 18.03 24.45 16.92
C ALA A 471 17.30 23.09 16.95
N LEU A 472 16.05 23.05 16.46
CA LEU A 472 15.26 21.83 16.29
C LEU A 472 15.93 20.83 15.32
N PHE A 473 16.46 21.32 14.19
CA PHE A 473 17.23 20.54 13.23
C PHE A 473 18.50 19.96 13.87
N CYS A 474 19.26 20.75 14.65
CA CYS A 474 20.45 20.28 15.36
C CYS A 474 20.12 19.23 16.42
N VAL A 475 19.07 19.44 17.24
CA VAL A 475 18.63 18.48 18.26
C VAL A 475 18.29 17.12 17.62
N VAL A 476 17.57 17.10 16.50
CA VAL A 476 17.22 15.85 15.81
C VAL A 476 18.42 15.28 15.03
N MET A 477 19.33 16.08 14.49
CA MET A 477 20.59 15.56 13.92
C MET A 477 21.41 14.78 14.96
N LEU A 478 21.47 15.27 16.21
CA LEU A 478 22.18 14.60 17.31
C LEU A 478 21.54 13.26 17.72
N THR A 479 20.21 13.10 17.63
CA THR A 479 19.56 11.82 17.99
C THR A 479 20.03 10.66 17.12
N ASN A 480 20.35 10.93 15.85
CA ASN A 480 20.78 9.92 14.89
C ASN A 480 22.23 9.45 15.12
N ILE A 481 23.02 10.17 15.94
CA ILE A 481 24.39 9.83 16.31
C ILE A 481 24.42 9.07 17.64
N GLY A 482 23.56 9.44 18.60
CA GLY A 482 23.49 8.82 19.93
C GLY A 482 22.69 7.50 20.00
N ILE A 483 21.69 7.32 19.13
CA ILE A 483 20.78 6.16 19.20
C ILE A 483 21.33 4.99 18.38
N LYS A 484 22.05 4.09 19.06
CA LYS A 484 22.11 2.69 18.63
C LYS A 484 20.76 2.03 18.93
N PRO A 485 20.06 1.39 17.97
CA PRO A 485 18.82 0.66 18.27
C PRO A 485 19.09 -0.47 19.29
N LEU A 486 18.05 -0.90 20.01
CA LEU A 486 18.12 -2.18 20.71
C LEU A 486 18.43 -3.31 19.71
N GLU A 487 19.34 -4.19 20.06
CA GLU A 487 19.57 -5.45 19.36
C GLU A 487 18.48 -6.48 19.74
N THR A 488 17.20 -6.15 19.50
CA THR A 488 16.09 -7.12 19.61
C THR A 488 16.12 -8.19 18.53
N SER A 489 16.84 -7.91 17.43
CA SER A 489 17.08 -8.81 16.30
C SER A 489 18.14 -9.89 16.55
N ALA A 490 18.83 -9.87 17.69
CA ALA A 490 19.63 -11.02 18.10
C ALA A 490 18.68 -12.16 18.48
N HIS A 491 18.80 -13.31 17.79
CA HIS A 491 18.04 -14.51 18.10
C HIS A 491 18.15 -14.86 19.59
N GLY A 492 17.09 -15.45 20.15
CA GLY A 492 17.29 -16.23 21.37
C GLY A 492 18.17 -17.44 21.07
N THR A 493 18.78 -18.04 22.08
CA THR A 493 19.59 -19.26 21.95
C THR A 493 18.98 -20.37 22.80
N LEU A 494 18.54 -21.47 22.19
CA LEU A 494 18.16 -22.69 22.88
C LEU A 494 19.38 -23.61 23.03
N ASP A 495 19.78 -23.87 24.27
CA ASP A 495 20.64 -25.01 24.56
C ASP A 495 19.85 -26.32 24.36
N ARG A 496 20.01 -26.90 23.18
CA ARG A 496 19.38 -28.17 22.77
C ARG A 496 19.93 -29.39 23.51
N ALA A 497 21.11 -29.31 24.14
CA ALA A 497 21.64 -30.37 24.99
C ALA A 497 20.95 -30.39 26.36
N GLY A 498 20.42 -29.24 26.80
CA GLY A 498 19.63 -29.09 28.03
C GLY A 498 18.24 -29.76 28.03
N PHE A 499 17.82 -30.37 26.92
CA PHE A 499 16.55 -31.08 26.77
C PHE A 499 16.80 -32.55 26.34
N PRO A 500 16.55 -33.54 27.21
CA PRO A 500 16.95 -34.93 26.99
C PRO A 500 16.20 -35.58 25.81
N LYS A 501 16.87 -36.39 24.99
CA LYS A 501 16.21 -37.14 23.90
C LYS A 501 15.48 -38.41 24.35
N HIS A 502 15.64 -38.81 25.62
CA HIS A 502 15.06 -40.01 26.19
C HIS A 502 14.65 -39.73 27.64
N ILE A 503 13.41 -40.07 28.02
CA ILE A 503 12.84 -39.79 29.35
C ILE A 503 12.07 -41.02 29.83
N GLU A 504 12.65 -41.80 30.74
CA GLU A 504 12.08 -43.06 31.25
C GLU A 504 11.71 -44.06 30.13
N ARG A 505 10.45 -44.09 29.68
CA ARG A 505 9.94 -44.92 28.56
C ARG A 505 9.82 -44.17 27.23
N TRP A 506 10.00 -42.85 27.24
CA TRP A 506 9.78 -41.99 26.08
C TRP A 506 11.07 -41.84 25.27
N THR A 507 11.03 -42.29 24.02
CA THR A 507 12.04 -41.97 22.99
C THR A 507 11.61 -40.72 22.23
N SER A 508 12.51 -40.05 21.50
CA SER A 508 12.15 -38.86 20.73
C SER A 508 12.91 -38.68 19.41
N GLN A 509 12.30 -37.91 18.52
CA GLN A 509 12.85 -37.50 17.23
C GLN A 509 12.76 -35.98 17.10
N ASP A 510 13.90 -35.32 16.81
CA ASP A 510 13.92 -33.90 16.44
C ASP A 510 13.44 -33.74 14.99
N PHE A 511 12.60 -32.75 14.74
CA PHE A 511 12.19 -32.37 13.39
C PHE A 511 12.99 -31.15 12.96
N LYS A 512 13.78 -31.28 11.88
CA LYS A 512 14.47 -30.14 11.30
C LYS A 512 13.50 -29.39 10.39
N GLN A 513 13.15 -28.18 10.79
CA GLN A 513 12.42 -27.22 9.98
C GLN A 513 13.11 -26.98 8.63
N ASP A 514 12.33 -26.83 7.56
CA ASP A 514 12.87 -26.61 6.23
C ASP A 514 13.56 -25.25 6.10
N ALA A 515 14.40 -25.11 5.06
CA ALA A 515 15.22 -23.91 4.88
C ALA A 515 14.41 -22.63 4.58
N ILE A 516 13.17 -22.75 4.07
CA ILE A 516 12.33 -21.60 3.73
C ILE A 516 11.61 -21.11 4.98
N THR A 517 10.94 -22.01 5.73
CA THR A 517 10.28 -21.66 6.99
C THR A 517 11.28 -21.14 8.02
N ALA A 518 12.49 -21.74 8.10
CA ALA A 518 13.57 -21.23 8.95
C ALA A 518 14.11 -19.85 8.50
N GLU A 519 14.04 -19.53 7.20
CA GLU A 519 14.37 -18.19 6.70
C GLU A 519 13.23 -17.16 6.92
N GLU A 520 11.97 -17.59 7.01
CA GLU A 520 10.85 -16.71 7.33
C GLU A 520 10.70 -16.45 8.84
N LEU A 521 10.94 -17.45 9.70
CA LEU A 521 10.93 -17.35 11.17
C LEU A 521 12.20 -16.71 11.76
N LYS A 522 12.70 -15.66 11.09
CA LYS A 522 14.00 -14.97 11.24
C LYS A 522 14.34 -14.37 12.62
N THR A 523 13.59 -14.69 13.67
CA THR A 523 13.59 -14.01 14.98
C THR A 523 13.60 -14.95 16.19
N ALA A 524 13.36 -16.25 15.99
CA ALA A 524 13.47 -17.27 17.03
C ALA A 524 14.62 -18.25 16.77
N ASP A 525 15.06 -18.92 17.82
CA ASP A 525 15.73 -20.23 17.75
C ASP A 525 14.76 -21.30 18.29
N MET A 526 14.52 -22.36 17.52
CA MET A 526 13.40 -23.29 17.72
C MET A 526 13.84 -24.75 17.80
N LEU A 527 13.18 -25.53 18.66
CA LEU A 527 13.32 -26.97 18.79
C LEU A 527 11.94 -27.61 18.73
N ASP A 528 11.63 -28.26 17.60
CA ASP A 528 10.47 -29.13 17.44
C ASP A 528 10.89 -30.59 17.61
N ARG A 529 10.20 -31.32 18.49
CA ARG A 529 10.53 -32.71 18.83
C ARG A 529 9.27 -33.49 19.18
N VAL A 530 9.08 -34.66 18.58
CA VAL A 530 8.05 -35.62 19.02
C VAL A 530 8.68 -36.58 20.03
N TYR A 531 8.01 -36.78 21.16
CA TYR A 531 8.23 -37.91 22.07
C TYR A 531 7.16 -38.97 21.83
N TYR A 532 7.56 -40.23 21.87
CA TYR A 532 6.71 -41.40 21.69
C TYR A 532 7.20 -42.56 22.58
N VAL A 533 6.32 -43.49 22.92
CA VAL A 533 6.69 -44.70 23.69
C VAL A 533 7.14 -45.81 22.73
N VAL A 534 6.34 -46.09 21.70
CA VAL A 534 6.71 -46.95 20.57
C VAL A 534 6.73 -46.11 19.27
N PRO A 535 7.58 -46.40 18.26
CA PRO A 535 7.47 -45.75 16.96
C PRO A 535 6.08 -46.00 16.33
N ASN A 536 5.41 -44.95 15.87
CA ASN A 536 4.02 -44.95 15.38
C ASN A 536 2.94 -45.35 16.40
N ASP A 537 3.25 -45.30 17.70
CA ASP A 537 2.25 -45.34 18.79
C ASP A 537 1.31 -44.13 18.69
N PRO A 538 -0.01 -44.26 18.93
CA PRO A 538 -0.85 -43.11 19.22
C PRO A 538 -0.33 -42.29 20.41
N GLU A 539 0.29 -42.91 21.43
CA GLU A 539 0.82 -42.20 22.62
C GLU A 539 2.06 -41.34 22.30
N THR A 540 1.79 -40.17 21.69
CA THR A 540 2.77 -39.17 21.28
C THR A 540 2.51 -37.82 21.95
N VAL A 541 3.61 -37.12 22.31
CA VAL A 541 3.59 -35.72 22.73
C VAL A 541 4.59 -34.95 21.87
N HIS A 542 4.08 -34.01 21.08
CA HIS A 542 4.86 -33.08 20.30
C HIS A 542 5.22 -31.86 21.16
N VAL A 543 6.51 -31.51 21.18
CA VAL A 543 7.09 -30.46 22.02
C VAL A 543 7.78 -29.45 21.13
N SER A 544 7.23 -28.23 21.09
CA SER A 544 7.83 -27.08 20.42
C SER A 544 8.36 -26.11 21.47
N LEU A 545 9.67 -25.88 21.47
CA LEU A 545 10.31 -24.83 22.25
C LEU A 545 10.79 -23.72 21.34
N SER A 546 10.71 -22.47 21.78
CA SER A 546 11.21 -21.32 21.00
C SER A 546 11.82 -20.27 21.91
N ALA A 547 13.04 -19.84 21.62
CA ALA A 547 13.71 -18.73 22.30
C ALA A 547 13.77 -17.49 21.39
N ALA A 548 13.39 -16.33 21.90
CA ALA A 548 13.49 -15.06 21.19
C ALA A 548 13.78 -13.89 22.14
N ARG A 549 14.27 -12.77 21.58
CA ARG A 549 14.41 -11.49 22.29
C ARG A 549 13.32 -10.48 21.94
N ASP A 550 12.47 -10.78 20.95
CA ASP A 550 11.29 -9.99 20.57
C ASP A 550 10.03 -10.86 20.51
N THR A 551 8.86 -10.27 20.76
CA THR A 551 7.57 -10.95 20.85
C THR A 551 7.00 -11.39 19.51
N ASP A 552 7.46 -10.74 18.46
CA ASP A 552 6.95 -10.88 17.10
C ASP A 552 7.49 -12.17 16.44
N ALA A 553 8.35 -12.90 17.16
CA ALA A 553 8.79 -14.27 16.90
C ALA A 553 7.80 -15.35 17.40
N PHE A 554 6.80 -14.98 18.22
CA PHE A 554 5.82 -15.91 18.77
C PHE A 554 4.44 -15.69 18.13
N HIS A 555 3.94 -16.72 17.45
CA HIS A 555 2.55 -16.77 16.97
C HIS A 555 1.59 -17.18 18.09
N ASP A 556 0.35 -16.70 18.00
CA ASP A 556 -0.71 -17.01 18.97
C ASP A 556 -1.42 -18.32 18.56
N PRO A 557 -1.45 -19.38 19.40
CA PRO A 557 -2.14 -20.62 19.07
C PRO A 557 -3.62 -20.43 18.71
N HIS A 558 -4.29 -19.42 19.29
CA HIS A 558 -5.66 -19.04 18.96
C HIS A 558 -5.86 -18.60 17.49
N SER A 559 -4.83 -18.06 16.84
CA SER A 559 -4.87 -17.75 15.40
C SER A 559 -4.44 -18.95 14.55
N CYS A 560 -3.49 -19.76 15.03
CA CYS A 560 -2.91 -20.85 14.26
C CYS A 560 -3.77 -22.13 14.23
N LEU A 561 -4.39 -22.52 15.35
CA LEU A 561 -5.20 -23.74 15.44
C LEU A 561 -6.42 -23.71 14.49
N PRO A 562 -7.26 -22.66 14.46
CA PRO A 562 -8.37 -22.56 13.49
C PRO A 562 -7.89 -22.52 12.04
N GLY A 563 -6.75 -21.86 11.77
CA GLY A 563 -6.13 -21.88 10.44
C GLY A 563 -5.80 -23.30 9.98
N GLY A 564 -5.22 -24.12 10.87
CA GLY A 564 -4.89 -25.52 10.60
C GLY A 564 -6.09 -26.46 10.43
N GLY A 565 -7.31 -26.01 10.71
CA GLY A 565 -8.55 -26.80 10.66
C GLY A 565 -9.04 -27.33 11.99
N ASN A 566 -8.61 -26.74 13.11
CA ASN A 566 -8.99 -27.17 14.44
C ASN A 566 -10.02 -26.20 15.06
N SER A 567 -11.19 -26.70 15.45
CA SER A 567 -12.07 -25.99 16.39
C SER A 567 -11.37 -25.89 17.74
N ILE A 568 -11.47 -24.76 18.43
CA ILE A 568 -11.08 -24.66 19.85
C ILE A 568 -12.37 -24.82 20.64
N ASP A 569 -12.45 -25.91 21.40
CA ASP A 569 -13.66 -26.34 22.10
C ASP A 569 -13.68 -25.87 23.56
N GLU A 570 -12.49 -25.79 24.18
CA GLU A 570 -12.29 -25.21 25.51
C GLU A 570 -10.99 -24.40 25.55
N ASP A 571 -11.01 -23.26 26.26
CA ASP A 571 -9.84 -22.46 26.65
C ASP A 571 -9.86 -22.29 28.17
N LYS A 572 -8.91 -22.93 28.87
CA LYS A 572 -8.78 -22.86 30.34
C LYS A 572 -7.34 -22.62 30.80
N VAL A 573 -7.16 -21.77 31.82
CA VAL A 573 -5.85 -21.52 32.42
C VAL A 573 -5.60 -22.50 33.57
N ILE A 574 -4.68 -23.44 33.36
CA ILE A 574 -4.25 -24.45 34.34
C ILE A 574 -3.04 -23.98 35.15
N THR A 575 -2.76 -24.66 36.27
CA THR A 575 -1.64 -24.32 37.16
C THR A 575 -0.75 -25.55 37.39
N LEU A 576 0.44 -25.53 36.79
CA LEU A 576 1.42 -26.62 36.85
C LEU A 576 2.44 -26.34 37.96
N ASN A 577 2.61 -27.28 38.87
CA ASN A 577 3.60 -27.23 39.95
C ASN A 577 4.77 -28.18 39.64
N PHE A 578 6.00 -27.66 39.72
CA PHE A 578 7.22 -28.44 39.45
C PHE A 578 8.21 -28.29 40.60
N ASP A 579 8.65 -29.40 41.19
CA ASP A 579 9.63 -29.42 42.29
C ASP A 579 11.07 -29.44 41.80
N LYS A 580 11.29 -30.00 40.60
CA LYS A 580 12.59 -30.12 39.91
C LYS A 580 12.54 -29.39 38.57
N PRO A 581 13.66 -28.81 38.07
CA PRO A 581 14.97 -28.70 38.73
C PRO A 581 14.98 -27.74 39.93
N ARG A 582 13.91 -26.94 40.10
CA ARG A 582 13.68 -26.11 41.29
C ARG A 582 12.18 -25.88 41.51
N PRO A 583 11.70 -25.72 42.77
CA PRO A 583 10.30 -25.40 43.07
C PRO A 583 9.80 -24.19 42.29
N MET A 584 8.70 -24.36 41.58
CA MET A 584 8.04 -23.32 40.79
C MET A 584 6.57 -23.63 40.52
N ILE A 585 5.78 -22.57 40.40
CA ILE A 585 4.39 -22.60 39.93
C ILE A 585 4.37 -21.94 38.55
N VAL A 586 3.65 -22.54 37.59
CA VAL A 586 3.50 -22.04 36.22
C VAL A 586 2.02 -21.96 35.89
N ARG A 587 1.56 -20.80 35.44
CA ARG A 587 0.23 -20.64 34.84
C ARG A 587 0.36 -20.84 33.33
N ALA A 588 -0.37 -21.82 32.81
CA ALA A 588 -0.34 -22.21 31.40
C ALA A 588 -1.77 -22.17 30.83
N THR A 589 -1.91 -21.85 29.55
CA THR A 589 -3.18 -22.04 28.85
C THR A 589 -3.25 -23.47 28.34
N CYS A 590 -4.38 -24.12 28.59
CA CYS A 590 -4.76 -25.41 28.03
C CYS A 590 -5.92 -25.17 27.05
N LEU A 591 -5.70 -25.51 25.78
CA LEU A 591 -6.74 -25.51 24.76
C LEU A 591 -7.11 -26.95 24.43
N GLN A 592 -8.39 -27.30 24.52
CA GLN A 592 -8.93 -28.49 23.87
C GLN A 592 -9.34 -28.12 22.44
N PHE A 593 -8.94 -28.95 21.47
CA PHE A 593 -9.22 -28.69 20.07
C PHE A 593 -9.54 -29.96 19.28
N SER A 594 -10.62 -29.93 18.50
CA SER A 594 -11.09 -31.02 17.64
C SER A 594 -10.85 -30.72 16.17
N ASN A 595 -10.76 -31.77 15.34
CA ASN A 595 -10.82 -31.66 13.89
C ASN A 595 -11.32 -32.97 13.25
N GLU A 596 -11.47 -33.02 11.92
CA GLU A 596 -12.00 -34.17 11.18
C GLU A 596 -11.18 -35.47 11.36
N PHE A 597 -9.90 -35.38 11.73
CA PHE A 597 -9.03 -36.53 12.05
C PHE A 597 -8.98 -36.86 13.56
N TYR A 598 -9.27 -35.89 14.43
CA TYR A 598 -9.31 -36.04 15.89
C TYR A 598 -10.66 -35.54 16.45
N PRO A 599 -11.77 -36.24 16.16
CA PRO A 599 -13.12 -35.78 16.53
C PRO A 599 -13.43 -35.85 18.03
N GLU A 600 -12.68 -36.63 18.81
CA GLU A 600 -12.80 -36.66 20.29
C GLU A 600 -12.02 -35.51 20.95
N GLY A 601 -11.19 -34.82 20.18
CA GLY A 601 -10.40 -33.68 20.62
C GLY A 601 -9.02 -34.04 21.15
N ALA A 602 -8.07 -33.16 20.87
CA ALA A 602 -6.70 -33.19 21.33
C ALA A 602 -6.42 -32.02 22.29
N LEU A 603 -5.36 -32.12 23.09
CA LEU A 603 -4.96 -31.10 24.06
C LEU A 603 -3.67 -30.38 23.62
N LEU A 604 -3.67 -29.06 23.79
CA LEU A 604 -2.51 -28.18 23.69
C LEU A 604 -2.30 -27.50 25.04
N VAL A 605 -1.13 -27.67 25.66
CA VAL A 605 -0.72 -26.90 26.84
C VAL A 605 0.47 -26.03 26.49
N TYR A 606 0.38 -24.72 26.75
CA TYR A 606 1.46 -23.78 26.45
C TYR A 606 1.57 -22.62 27.44
N TRP A 607 2.77 -22.04 27.54
CA TRP A 607 3.04 -20.82 28.31
C TRP A 607 4.31 -20.12 27.80
N TYR A 608 4.47 -18.87 28.21
CA TYR A 608 5.69 -18.10 28.01
C TYR A 608 6.44 -17.90 29.33
N SER A 609 7.76 -17.78 29.30
CA SER A 609 8.56 -17.31 30.43
C SER A 609 9.48 -16.14 30.08
N ILE A 610 9.64 -15.23 31.04
CA ILE A 610 10.63 -14.15 30.98
C ILE A 610 11.44 -14.25 32.29
N GLY A 611 12.65 -14.81 32.20
CA GLY A 611 13.47 -15.17 33.36
C GLY A 611 12.73 -16.09 34.34
N ARG A 612 12.32 -15.56 35.50
CA ARG A 612 11.61 -16.34 36.54
C ARG A 612 10.09 -16.35 36.39
N ASN A 613 9.51 -15.35 35.72
CA ASN A 613 8.07 -15.17 35.61
C ASN A 613 7.48 -16.01 34.48
N THR A 614 6.19 -16.36 34.57
CA THR A 614 5.46 -17.09 33.52
C THR A 614 4.12 -16.46 33.20
N TYR A 615 3.71 -16.57 31.94
CA TYR A 615 2.52 -15.94 31.37
C TYR A 615 1.75 -16.96 30.54
N ALA A 616 0.44 -17.04 30.72
CA ALA A 616 -0.41 -17.98 29.97
C ALA A 616 -0.73 -17.43 28.57
N GLY A 617 -1.19 -16.18 28.48
CA GLY A 617 -1.63 -15.58 27.23
C GLY A 617 -0.52 -14.90 26.41
N THR A 618 -0.62 -15.03 25.09
CA THR A 618 0.21 -14.33 24.09
C THR A 618 0.10 -12.80 24.22
N GLY A 619 -1.05 -12.30 24.67
CA GLY A 619 -1.25 -10.88 24.99
C GLY A 619 -0.47 -10.40 26.23
N ASP A 620 -0.36 -11.24 27.26
CA ASP A 620 0.32 -10.89 28.52
C ASP A 620 1.83 -10.78 28.32
N VAL A 621 2.44 -11.75 27.63
CA VAL A 621 3.87 -11.71 27.29
C VAL A 621 4.17 -10.53 26.37
N ARG A 622 3.29 -10.24 25.39
CA ARG A 622 3.40 -9.06 24.52
C ARG A 622 3.34 -7.75 25.32
N LEU A 623 2.43 -7.63 26.30
CA LEU A 623 2.37 -6.46 27.19
C LEU A 623 3.61 -6.33 28.09
N VAL A 624 4.04 -7.42 28.72
CA VAL A 624 5.18 -7.40 29.66
C VAL A 624 6.51 -7.17 28.95
N MET A 625 6.75 -7.73 27.77
CA MET A 625 8.00 -7.45 27.04
C MET A 625 8.07 -6.00 26.56
N ARG A 626 6.95 -5.40 26.12
CA ARG A 626 6.91 -3.96 25.80
C ARG A 626 7.07 -3.10 27.06
N ASN A 627 6.61 -3.54 28.23
CA ASN A 627 6.91 -2.90 29.52
C ASN A 627 8.37 -3.12 29.99
N ALA A 628 8.99 -4.26 29.72
CA ALA A 628 10.39 -4.52 30.04
C ALA A 628 11.31 -3.66 29.17
N GLN A 629 10.99 -3.53 27.87
CA GLN A 629 11.55 -2.52 26.99
C GLN A 629 11.31 -1.10 27.58
N ALA A 630 10.10 -0.79 28.05
CA ALA A 630 9.78 0.49 28.72
C ALA A 630 10.60 0.77 30.01
N HIS A 631 11.07 -0.28 30.71
CA HIS A 631 12.00 -0.14 31.84
C HIS A 631 13.46 -0.02 31.38
N PHE A 632 13.87 -0.72 30.33
CA PHE A 632 15.19 -0.57 29.72
C PHE A 632 15.44 0.86 29.21
N ILE A 633 14.39 1.59 28.80
CA ILE A 633 14.50 3.03 28.45
C ILE A 633 14.95 3.83 29.65
N LYS A 634 14.33 3.55 30.80
CA LYS A 634 14.57 4.28 32.04
C LYS A 634 15.99 4.02 32.57
N SER A 635 16.50 2.79 32.46
CA SER A 635 17.91 2.49 32.77
C SER A 635 18.88 3.05 31.72
N THR A 636 18.55 3.02 30.43
CA THR A 636 19.46 3.50 29.37
C THR A 636 19.60 5.03 29.40
N ILE A 637 18.49 5.76 29.55
CA ILE A 637 18.50 7.21 29.76
C ILE A 637 19.23 7.58 31.06
N ARG A 638 19.05 6.82 32.14
CA ARG A 638 19.84 7.00 33.37
C ARG A 638 21.33 6.78 33.13
N SER A 639 21.72 5.73 32.40
CA SER A 639 23.14 5.44 32.14
C SER A 639 23.82 6.56 31.35
N TRP A 640 23.12 7.17 30.40
CA TRP A 640 23.60 8.37 29.68
C TRP A 640 23.69 9.62 30.58
N LEU A 641 22.93 9.66 31.68
CA LEU A 641 23.00 10.67 32.74
C LEU A 641 23.94 10.26 33.90
N GLY A 642 24.77 9.22 33.72
CA GLY A 642 25.75 8.75 34.69
C GLY A 642 25.23 7.78 35.76
N GLY A 643 23.97 7.37 35.70
CA GLY A 643 23.34 6.46 36.65
C GLY A 643 23.13 5.04 36.11
N GLU A 644 23.83 4.06 36.70
CA GLU A 644 23.65 2.62 36.47
C GLU A 644 24.06 2.14 35.06
N LYS A 645 24.27 0.83 34.87
CA LYS A 645 24.48 0.21 33.55
C LYS A 645 23.12 -0.18 32.94
N PRO A 646 22.98 -0.20 31.59
CA PRO A 646 21.79 -0.76 30.95
C PRO A 646 21.60 -2.23 31.35
N VAL A 647 20.37 -2.62 31.69
CA VAL A 647 20.01 -4.00 32.06
C VAL A 647 19.59 -4.75 30.80
N GLU A 648 20.44 -5.63 30.27
CA GLU A 648 20.16 -6.34 29.01
C GLU A 648 18.78 -7.03 29.02
N PRO A 649 17.98 -6.92 27.94
CA PRO A 649 16.70 -7.61 27.85
C PRO A 649 16.88 -9.13 27.95
N GLY A 650 16.34 -9.71 29.02
CA GLY A 650 16.38 -11.16 29.24
C GLY A 650 15.65 -11.91 28.12
N GLN A 651 16.21 -13.06 27.75
CA GLN A 651 15.63 -13.95 26.76
C GLN A 651 14.22 -14.41 27.19
N THR A 652 13.31 -14.51 26.23
CA THR A 652 11.97 -15.03 26.42
C THR A 652 11.85 -16.40 25.77
N TYR A 653 11.15 -17.31 26.44
CA TYR A 653 10.91 -18.66 25.95
C TYR A 653 9.41 -18.91 25.79
N CYS A 654 9.02 -19.52 24.69
CA CYS A 654 7.74 -20.19 24.52
C CYS A 654 7.94 -21.69 24.75
N TYR A 655 7.07 -22.31 25.55
CA TYR A 655 7.00 -23.74 25.76
C TYR A 655 5.62 -24.23 25.32
N ARG A 656 5.57 -25.24 24.46
CA ARG A 656 4.35 -25.78 23.87
C ARG A 656 4.39 -27.31 23.86
N PHE A 657 3.31 -27.94 24.29
CA PHE A 657 3.12 -29.38 24.33
C PHE A 657 1.76 -29.70 23.70
N ASP A 658 1.74 -30.40 22.55
CA ASP A 658 0.52 -30.91 21.93
C ASP A 658 0.48 -32.44 21.87
N THR A 659 -0.70 -32.99 22.12
CA THR A 659 -1.03 -34.41 21.98
C THR A 659 -1.69 -34.67 20.63
N ARG A 660 -1.53 -35.86 20.04
CA ARG A 660 -2.17 -36.24 18.76
C ARG A 660 -3.04 -37.49 18.91
N ILE A 661 -3.91 -37.48 19.91
CA ILE A 661 -4.69 -38.65 20.34
C ILE A 661 -6.16 -38.25 20.41
N ASN A 662 -7.05 -39.14 19.98
CA ASN A 662 -8.47 -39.13 20.34
C ASN A 662 -8.60 -39.61 21.80
N TYR A 663 -9.28 -38.84 22.65
CA TYR A 663 -9.40 -39.15 24.07
C TYR A 663 -10.86 -39.27 24.51
N GLU A 664 -11.27 -40.48 24.92
CA GLU A 664 -12.57 -40.75 25.56
C GLU A 664 -12.82 -39.92 26.84
N ASP A 665 -11.75 -39.48 27.51
CA ASP A 665 -11.78 -38.65 28.72
C ASP A 665 -10.71 -37.52 28.62
N PRO A 666 -11.13 -36.24 28.47
CA PRO A 666 -10.24 -35.08 28.44
C PRO A 666 -9.48 -34.80 29.75
N ASP A 667 -10.02 -35.15 30.92
CA ASP A 667 -9.36 -34.88 32.20
C ASP A 667 -8.30 -35.96 32.49
N ALA A 668 -8.57 -37.23 32.17
CA ALA A 668 -7.52 -38.25 32.17
C ALA A 668 -6.43 -37.98 31.12
N ALA A 669 -6.79 -37.38 29.98
CA ALA A 669 -5.83 -36.93 28.98
C ALA A 669 -4.94 -35.79 29.50
N LEU A 670 -5.54 -34.78 30.14
CA LEU A 670 -4.82 -33.68 30.77
C LEU A 670 -3.89 -34.21 31.87
N ALA A 671 -4.34 -35.14 32.71
CA ALA A 671 -3.50 -35.77 33.74
C ALA A 671 -2.29 -36.53 33.15
N ARG A 672 -2.46 -37.24 32.03
CA ARG A 672 -1.34 -37.88 31.29
C ARG A 672 -0.36 -36.83 30.75
N LEU A 673 -0.87 -35.77 30.12
CA LEU A 673 -0.05 -34.68 29.57
C LEU A 673 0.70 -33.92 30.68
N GLU A 674 0.05 -33.59 31.79
CA GLU A 674 0.72 -33.00 32.96
C GLU A 674 1.82 -33.90 33.52
N SER A 675 1.59 -35.21 33.62
CA SER A 675 2.59 -36.19 34.07
C SER A 675 3.81 -36.20 33.14
N PHE A 676 3.60 -36.16 31.81
CA PHE A 676 4.68 -35.99 30.85
C PHE A 676 5.43 -34.66 31.03
N ILE A 677 4.72 -33.52 31.10
CA ILE A 677 5.36 -32.20 31.24
C ILE A 677 6.18 -32.15 32.54
N ARG A 678 5.66 -32.67 33.66
CA ARG A 678 6.38 -32.73 34.94
C ARG A 678 7.66 -33.57 34.85
N LYS A 679 7.63 -34.70 34.13
CA LYS A 679 8.83 -35.53 33.85
C LYS A 679 9.82 -34.84 32.91
N PHE A 680 9.33 -34.20 31.84
CA PHE A 680 10.13 -33.43 30.90
C PHE A 680 10.87 -32.29 31.60
N VAL A 681 10.17 -31.51 32.41
CA VAL A 681 10.74 -30.41 33.20
C VAL A 681 11.75 -30.93 34.22
N ALA A 682 11.42 -31.99 34.97
CA ALA A 682 12.31 -32.55 35.98
C ALA A 682 13.63 -33.12 35.43
N ASN A 683 13.66 -33.56 34.16
CA ASN A 683 14.84 -34.11 33.49
C ASN A 683 15.54 -33.11 32.55
N SER A 684 15.09 -31.85 32.48
CA SER A 684 15.69 -30.81 31.63
C SER A 684 16.55 -29.83 32.46
N PRO A 685 17.88 -30.05 32.59
CA PRO A 685 18.74 -29.27 33.50
C PRO A 685 18.87 -27.78 33.14
N HIS A 686 18.50 -27.37 31.92
CA HIS A 686 18.51 -25.97 31.50
C HIS A 686 17.10 -25.38 31.36
N PHE A 687 16.09 -26.05 31.91
CA PHE A 687 14.75 -25.51 32.07
C PHE A 687 14.77 -24.36 33.10
N LYS A 688 14.68 -23.12 32.59
CA LYS A 688 14.89 -21.84 33.29
C LYS A 688 16.35 -21.58 33.73
N GLN A 689 17.26 -21.51 32.76
CA GLN A 689 18.24 -20.40 32.78
C GLN A 689 17.46 -19.09 32.56
#